data_AF-A0A951ZFX4-F1
#
_entry.id   AF-A0A951ZFX4-F1
#
_cell.length_a   1.000
_cell.length_b   1.000
_cell.length_c   1.000
_cell.angle_alpha   90.00
_cell.angle_beta   90.00
_cell.angle_gamma   90.00
#
_symmetry.space_group_name_H-M   'P 1'
#
loop_
_entity.id
_entity.type
_entity.pdbx_description
1 polymer ?
#
loop_
_entity_poly.entity_id
_entity_poly.type
_entity_poly.pdbx_seq_one_letter_code
_entity_poly.pdbx_strand_id
1 'polypeptide(L)'
;RANPGDRHLSGGFAAAVAAHLAEFPGAAAVSTGSAGVLVSLAPTLASLYPSAAPDASDGEDAVRRRALALADLLHAVSDEHPVAVLLDDLHWADEHSVRVIAAALSRLEHARLLVVLTRRPVADPQALLGAFEQLALPPLDLAAVNAFVTQVAELPATAWADVLPQQLLLATGGSPLLLVETLHDALEQGWLSVSDAGVWECDDPLRVTNSLREGSALEQRTMRLPACAQHTLLVLALVGRPIETEDASAMAGGDAVDVREHLETLERSGFVIRHGSQLLVAHDEIADAVIAASPVALREQTHAAIARAFLQRSQDETALRRAAEHATLSRDAELLRNAWRRFLASRRRQGDRRSTRRVAADFLRAASEQQAVVDLVAATPWLRRQRVRWVTAAVAVLAVAGTALSVAARRPKKLTHDFAVWVTDSVKGTRQLVGVRIDPDAPWRAGEPLVATVLDSTDFPRYPNGVVSALRRLPGGLGWRAHAVLRDGGDEVLRVDSLGNVTRLLSGPGDDAVSAASPDGRFLVGITSRYDTLTDHGQLVIVDVASGTVRRLTNSIESDYNPEWRPDGTQIAFLRRFFSRTSDDAVCVVDFDGADEQCTVATLTLTGGVFGWIDNRTLLAAHGDGSLARLDVVTGKTERIPDLLGQIISLDGDLRLCLCRTPGGDESSLYVFPAKDPSAARPLLFENRPLRGAQAYIGSLFTERSWLDTLRLVRPTGALSVEHTHQLRAEGRRSDGAPAQLHNLRWTSRSPMVATVDSFGVLRPRRIGKVWVVVSAGGWRTDSALIEISTATSHVVVREGWDSNWLKRWTPFGDPRPKIMQTARGPSLLPNGDGSYQSGVYSSVVIPSASGAGLEAWLSMPVTRLQWQSLSLALGRAPTLATLRRWDHTSGDGVPAFFAVCTFSFPGDEGGRARNLAGLGSRQTNLAISVDTSLYNGDWHRIRLQLLPDGRCAGAIDGRPLAVTQGNDPPPADGVFLHLVGHSAFNGRLVIGPLEAWSGVRGGVDWTKLDTEAAQKPRR
;
A
#
# COMPACT_ATOMS: atom_id res chain seq x y z
N ARG A 1 4.91 -16.54 -33.30
CA ARG A 1 5.65 -15.60 -32.42
C ARG A 1 4.90 -14.29 -32.34
N ALA A 2 4.64 -13.78 -31.14
CA ALA A 2 4.11 -12.43 -30.94
C ALA A 2 5.27 -11.43 -30.99
N ASN A 3 5.06 -10.27 -31.63
CA ASN A 3 6.12 -9.28 -31.80
C ASN A 3 5.82 -8.01 -30.98
N PRO A 4 6.84 -7.30 -30.49
CA PRO A 4 6.65 -6.06 -29.74
C PRO A 4 5.74 -5.04 -30.45
N GLY A 5 5.89 -4.91 -31.77
CA GLY A 5 5.11 -3.97 -32.60
C GLY A 5 3.63 -4.36 -32.80
N ASP A 6 3.20 -5.52 -32.30
CA ASP A 6 1.82 -5.99 -32.43
C ASP A 6 1.03 -5.89 -31.10
N ARG A 7 1.68 -5.52 -29.98
CA ARG A 7 1.08 -5.45 -28.63
C ARG A 7 -0.15 -4.55 -28.53
N HIS A 8 -0.21 -3.53 -29.37
CA HIS A 8 -1.27 -2.51 -29.36
C HIS A 8 -2.38 -2.77 -30.39
N LEU A 9 -2.26 -3.82 -31.20
CA LEU A 9 -3.24 -4.22 -32.21
C LEU A 9 -4.24 -5.22 -31.64
N SER A 10 -5.42 -4.75 -31.28
CA SER A 10 -6.49 -5.60 -30.73
C SER A 10 -6.81 -6.83 -31.61
N GLY A 11 -6.72 -8.01 -31.02
CA GLY A 11 -6.99 -9.27 -31.71
C GLY A 11 -5.97 -9.60 -32.80
N GLY A 12 -4.89 -8.83 -32.93
CA GLY A 12 -3.93 -8.97 -34.02
C GLY A 12 -3.18 -10.29 -33.94
N PHE A 13 -2.75 -10.68 -32.74
CA PHE A 13 -2.07 -11.96 -32.55
C PHE A 13 -3.01 -13.16 -32.77
N ALA A 14 -4.24 -13.11 -32.27
CA ALA A 14 -5.25 -14.14 -32.49
C ALA A 14 -5.64 -14.26 -33.98
N ALA A 15 -5.69 -13.16 -34.71
CA ALA A 15 -5.91 -13.16 -36.15
C ALA A 15 -4.75 -13.82 -36.90
N ALA A 16 -3.49 -13.56 -36.50
CA ALA A 16 -2.32 -14.21 -37.08
C ALA A 16 -2.29 -15.71 -36.81
N VAL A 17 -2.68 -16.14 -35.60
CA VAL A 17 -2.83 -17.55 -35.23
C VAL A 17 -3.91 -18.22 -36.10
N ALA A 18 -5.09 -17.60 -36.22
CA ALA A 18 -6.17 -18.11 -37.08
C ALA A 18 -5.75 -18.22 -38.55
N ALA A 19 -5.00 -17.23 -39.07
CA ALA A 19 -4.48 -17.25 -40.43
C ALA A 19 -3.50 -18.41 -40.68
N HIS A 20 -2.57 -18.67 -39.76
CA HIS A 20 -1.63 -19.79 -39.90
C HIS A 20 -2.33 -21.15 -39.76
N LEU A 21 -3.30 -21.28 -38.84
CA LEU A 21 -4.07 -22.51 -38.69
C LEU A 21 -4.91 -22.82 -39.94
N ALA A 22 -5.36 -21.78 -40.64
CA ALA A 22 -6.13 -21.93 -41.88
C ALA A 22 -5.33 -22.50 -43.06
N GLU A 23 -4.00 -22.56 -42.97
CA GLU A 23 -3.13 -23.19 -43.98
C GLU A 23 -3.10 -24.72 -43.83
N PHE A 24 -3.57 -25.27 -42.71
CA PHE A 24 -3.56 -26.71 -42.46
C PHE A 24 -4.80 -27.41 -43.07
N PRO A 25 -4.65 -28.70 -43.46
CA PRO A 25 -5.78 -29.56 -43.78
C PRO A 25 -6.83 -29.58 -42.64
N GLY A 26 -8.12 -29.68 -42.98
CA GLY A 26 -9.23 -29.65 -42.01
C GLY A 26 -9.76 -28.25 -41.68
N ALA A 27 -9.02 -27.17 -41.95
CA ALA A 27 -9.48 -25.80 -41.66
C ALA A 27 -10.80 -25.40 -42.37
N ALA A 28 -11.13 -26.04 -43.48
CA ALA A 28 -12.39 -25.81 -44.20
C ALA A 28 -13.63 -26.39 -43.49
N ALA A 29 -13.46 -27.30 -42.52
CA ALA A 29 -14.54 -28.02 -41.85
C ALA A 29 -15.18 -27.27 -40.66
N VAL A 30 -14.82 -26.00 -40.43
CA VAL A 30 -15.40 -25.18 -39.36
C VAL A 30 -16.87 -24.86 -39.61
N SER A 31 -17.64 -24.67 -38.54
CA SER A 31 -19.06 -24.33 -38.66
C SER A 31 -19.29 -22.99 -39.36
N THR A 32 -20.44 -22.82 -40.03
CA THR A 32 -20.79 -21.57 -40.74
C THR A 32 -20.85 -20.35 -39.82
N GLY A 33 -21.22 -20.54 -38.55
CA GLY A 33 -21.19 -19.49 -37.53
C GLY A 33 -19.76 -19.08 -37.15
N SER A 34 -18.86 -20.05 -36.96
CA SER A 34 -17.44 -19.80 -36.69
C SER A 34 -16.72 -19.16 -37.87
N ALA A 35 -17.02 -19.59 -39.09
CA ALA A 35 -16.45 -19.05 -40.32
C ALA A 35 -16.67 -17.53 -40.44
N GLY A 36 -17.87 -17.04 -40.13
CA GLY A 36 -18.18 -15.60 -40.15
C GLY A 36 -17.41 -14.79 -39.12
N VAL A 37 -17.20 -15.38 -37.94
CA VAL A 37 -16.41 -14.78 -36.86
C VAL A 37 -14.91 -14.79 -37.19
N LEU A 38 -14.40 -15.87 -37.80
CA LEU A 38 -13.01 -15.98 -38.24
C LEU A 38 -12.68 -14.97 -39.34
N VAL A 39 -13.58 -14.75 -40.31
CA VAL A 39 -13.41 -13.70 -41.33
C VAL A 39 -13.44 -12.30 -40.71
N SER A 40 -14.29 -12.07 -39.70
CA SER A 40 -14.29 -10.81 -38.95
C SER A 40 -13.02 -10.60 -38.10
N LEU A 41 -12.38 -11.68 -37.64
CA LEU A 41 -11.12 -11.65 -36.89
C LEU A 41 -9.91 -11.46 -37.81
N ALA A 42 -9.86 -12.22 -38.91
CA ALA A 42 -8.81 -12.21 -39.93
C ALA A 42 -9.43 -12.12 -41.34
N PRO A 43 -9.57 -10.91 -41.91
CA PRO A 43 -10.22 -10.71 -43.21
C PRO A 43 -9.57 -11.46 -44.37
N THR A 44 -8.30 -11.85 -44.25
CA THR A 44 -7.59 -12.69 -45.21
C THR A 44 -8.24 -14.06 -45.39
N LEU A 45 -9.01 -14.54 -44.41
CA LEU A 45 -9.72 -15.82 -44.47
C LEU A 45 -10.99 -15.78 -45.34
N ALA A 46 -11.39 -14.63 -45.87
CA ALA A 46 -12.56 -14.51 -46.73
C ALA A 46 -12.50 -15.40 -47.99
N SER A 47 -11.29 -15.70 -48.49
CA SER A 47 -11.10 -16.61 -49.62
C SER A 47 -11.37 -18.07 -49.24
N LEU A 48 -11.11 -18.46 -47.99
CA LEU A 48 -11.37 -19.80 -47.49
C LEU A 48 -12.84 -19.99 -47.10
N TYR A 49 -13.51 -18.92 -46.65
CA TYR A 49 -14.92 -18.93 -46.21
C TYR A 49 -15.81 -17.94 -46.99
N PRO A 50 -15.99 -18.13 -48.31
CA PRO A 50 -16.64 -17.14 -49.17
C PRO A 50 -18.14 -16.92 -48.88
N SER A 51 -18.80 -17.90 -48.25
CA SER A 51 -20.25 -17.86 -47.95
C SER A 51 -20.58 -17.32 -46.54
N ALA A 52 -19.57 -16.92 -45.77
CA ALA A 52 -19.74 -16.55 -44.37
C ALA A 52 -20.18 -15.08 -44.20
N ALA A 53 -21.23 -14.85 -43.42
CA ALA A 53 -21.69 -13.50 -43.09
C ALA A 53 -20.77 -12.86 -42.03
N PRO A 54 -20.40 -11.56 -42.14
CA PRO A 54 -19.57 -10.90 -41.14
C PRO A 54 -20.25 -10.88 -39.76
N ASP A 55 -19.50 -11.27 -38.73
CA ASP A 55 -19.99 -11.16 -37.35
C ASP A 55 -20.06 -9.69 -36.89
N ALA A 56 -21.22 -9.29 -36.37
CA ALA A 56 -21.52 -7.92 -35.95
C ALA A 56 -21.39 -7.70 -34.43
N SER A 57 -20.90 -8.70 -33.69
CA SER A 57 -20.79 -8.63 -32.23
C SER A 57 -19.73 -7.63 -31.75
N ASP A 58 -19.96 -6.99 -30.61
CA ASP A 58 -19.03 -6.09 -29.95
C ASP A 58 -18.87 -6.41 -28.46
N GLY A 59 -17.90 -5.77 -27.80
CA GLY A 59 -17.65 -5.97 -26.36
C GLY A 59 -17.29 -7.42 -25.99
N GLU A 60 -17.83 -7.87 -24.86
CA GLU A 60 -17.58 -9.22 -24.30
C GLU A 60 -18.16 -10.35 -25.17
N ASP A 61 -19.29 -10.09 -25.86
CA ASP A 61 -19.87 -11.07 -26.79
C ASP A 61 -18.93 -11.40 -27.95
N ALA A 62 -18.17 -10.40 -28.42
CA ALA A 62 -17.15 -10.61 -29.45
C ALA A 62 -15.99 -11.48 -28.97
N VAL A 63 -15.52 -11.29 -27.73
CA VAL A 63 -14.46 -12.13 -27.13
C VAL A 63 -14.90 -13.59 -27.10
N ARG A 64 -16.11 -13.84 -26.57
CA ARG A 64 -16.66 -15.19 -26.45
C ARG A 64 -16.83 -15.86 -27.80
N ARG A 65 -17.40 -15.17 -28.79
CA ARG A 65 -17.59 -15.71 -30.13
C ARG A 65 -16.27 -16.01 -30.84
N ARG A 66 -15.29 -15.12 -30.74
CA ARG A 66 -13.94 -15.32 -31.31
C ARG A 66 -13.24 -16.51 -30.67
N ALA A 67 -13.36 -16.67 -29.36
CA ALA A 67 -12.80 -17.84 -28.66
C ALA A 67 -13.44 -19.16 -29.12
N LEU A 68 -14.77 -19.18 -29.29
CA LEU A 68 -15.48 -20.34 -29.83
C LEU A 68 -15.05 -20.66 -31.26
N ALA A 69 -14.94 -19.64 -32.11
CA ALA A 69 -14.56 -19.80 -33.51
C ALA A 69 -13.10 -20.28 -33.68
N LEU A 70 -12.18 -19.76 -32.84
CA LEU A 70 -10.80 -20.22 -32.80
C LEU A 70 -10.68 -21.65 -32.26
N ALA A 71 -11.47 -22.02 -31.25
CA ALA A 71 -11.54 -23.39 -30.75
C ALA A 71 -12.08 -24.37 -31.82
N ASP A 72 -13.13 -23.98 -32.55
CA ASP A 72 -13.69 -24.75 -33.67
C ASP A 72 -12.63 -24.99 -34.77
N LEU A 73 -11.86 -23.95 -35.13
CA LEU A 73 -10.75 -24.08 -36.08
C LEU A 73 -9.65 -25.02 -35.58
N LEU A 74 -9.19 -24.86 -34.34
CA LEU A 74 -8.18 -25.74 -33.74
C LEU A 74 -8.68 -27.19 -33.67
N HIS A 75 -9.95 -27.40 -33.31
CA HIS A 75 -10.54 -28.73 -33.27
C HIS A 75 -10.58 -29.35 -34.67
N ALA A 76 -11.11 -28.63 -35.66
CA ALA A 76 -11.20 -29.09 -37.05
C ALA A 76 -9.84 -29.48 -37.64
N VAL A 77 -8.79 -28.70 -37.38
CA VAL A 77 -7.43 -29.02 -37.84
C VAL A 77 -6.85 -30.22 -37.07
N SER A 78 -7.08 -30.29 -35.75
CA SER A 78 -6.55 -31.36 -34.90
C SER A 78 -7.25 -32.72 -35.07
N ASP A 79 -8.47 -32.73 -35.59
CA ASP A 79 -9.25 -33.95 -35.82
C ASP A 79 -8.66 -34.77 -36.97
N GLU A 80 -8.19 -34.09 -38.03
CA GLU A 80 -7.52 -34.77 -39.14
C GLU A 80 -6.12 -35.30 -38.74
N HIS A 81 -5.30 -34.50 -38.06
CA HIS A 81 -3.94 -34.87 -37.68
C HIS A 81 -3.56 -34.29 -36.31
N PRO A 82 -2.67 -34.94 -35.51
CA PRO A 82 -2.10 -34.30 -34.33
C PRO A 82 -1.37 -33.01 -34.69
N VAL A 83 -1.65 -31.93 -33.95
CA VAL A 83 -1.04 -30.61 -34.20
C VAL A 83 -0.22 -30.19 -32.99
N ALA A 84 0.98 -29.65 -33.24
CA ALA A 84 1.76 -28.94 -32.24
C ALA A 84 1.76 -27.44 -32.55
N VAL A 85 1.36 -26.61 -31.59
CA VAL A 85 1.29 -25.14 -31.71
C VAL A 85 2.29 -24.50 -30.77
N LEU A 86 3.26 -23.77 -31.32
CA LEU A 86 4.23 -22.98 -30.57
C LEU A 86 3.82 -21.49 -30.55
N LEU A 87 3.35 -21.02 -29.40
CA LEU A 87 3.01 -19.62 -29.16
C LEU A 87 4.17 -18.90 -28.46
N ASP A 88 5.11 -18.44 -29.27
CA ASP A 88 6.34 -17.81 -28.80
C ASP A 88 6.15 -16.32 -28.43
N ASP A 89 6.84 -15.87 -27.39
CA ASP A 89 6.89 -14.51 -26.85
C ASP A 89 5.54 -13.87 -26.48
N LEU A 90 4.67 -14.64 -25.82
CA LEU A 90 3.27 -14.26 -25.57
C LEU A 90 3.09 -12.95 -24.77
N HIS A 91 4.11 -12.51 -24.03
CA HIS A 91 4.12 -11.23 -23.32
C HIS A 91 4.03 -10.00 -24.25
N TRP A 92 4.33 -10.16 -25.54
CA TRP A 92 4.12 -9.14 -26.57
C TRP A 92 2.74 -9.20 -27.24
N ALA A 93 1.94 -10.24 -26.99
CA ALA A 93 0.61 -10.33 -27.56
C ALA A 93 -0.34 -9.28 -26.94
N ASP A 94 -1.31 -8.81 -27.72
CA ASP A 94 -2.33 -7.90 -27.21
C ASP A 94 -3.29 -8.63 -26.25
N GLU A 95 -3.77 -7.91 -25.25
CA GLU A 95 -4.63 -8.44 -24.18
C GLU A 95 -5.87 -9.17 -24.72
N HIS A 96 -6.47 -8.66 -25.80
CA HIS A 96 -7.65 -9.27 -26.40
C HIS A 96 -7.33 -10.60 -27.06
N SER A 97 -6.19 -10.71 -27.76
CA SER A 97 -5.72 -11.99 -28.31
C SER A 97 -5.41 -12.99 -27.21
N VAL A 98 -4.75 -12.57 -26.12
CA VAL A 98 -4.47 -13.46 -24.99
C VAL A 98 -5.77 -14.01 -24.39
N ARG A 99 -6.79 -13.16 -24.18
CA ARG A 99 -8.12 -13.58 -23.68
C ARG A 99 -8.81 -14.56 -24.64
N VAL A 100 -8.80 -14.28 -25.94
CA VAL A 100 -9.42 -15.15 -26.96
C VAL A 100 -8.71 -16.51 -27.04
N ILE A 101 -7.38 -16.52 -27.06
CA ILE A 101 -6.58 -17.76 -27.11
C ILE A 101 -6.77 -18.57 -25.83
N ALA A 102 -6.67 -17.95 -24.65
CA ALA A 102 -6.88 -18.63 -23.37
C ALA A 102 -8.26 -19.28 -23.29
N ALA A 103 -9.32 -18.55 -23.68
CA ALA A 103 -10.67 -19.07 -23.71
C ALA A 103 -10.87 -20.15 -24.79
N ALA A 104 -10.17 -20.09 -25.93
CA ALA A 104 -10.24 -21.15 -26.93
C ALA A 104 -9.60 -22.45 -26.41
N LEU A 105 -8.40 -22.35 -25.83
CA LEU A 105 -7.62 -23.50 -25.36
C LEU A 105 -8.29 -24.23 -24.18
N SER A 106 -9.00 -23.51 -23.29
CA SER A 106 -9.74 -24.13 -22.19
C SER A 106 -10.90 -25.04 -22.62
N ARG A 107 -11.24 -25.05 -23.92
CA ARG A 107 -12.30 -25.88 -24.50
C ARG A 107 -11.78 -27.09 -25.27
N LEU A 108 -10.46 -27.28 -25.32
CA LEU A 108 -9.79 -28.26 -26.17
C LEU A 108 -9.10 -29.38 -25.38
N GLU A 109 -9.57 -29.67 -24.17
CA GLU A 109 -8.98 -30.67 -23.25
C GLU A 109 -8.88 -32.10 -23.86
N HIS A 110 -9.68 -32.40 -24.89
CA HIS A 110 -9.69 -33.70 -25.56
C HIS A 110 -9.22 -33.65 -27.04
N ALA A 111 -8.71 -32.52 -27.51
CA ALA A 111 -8.19 -32.39 -28.87
C ALA A 111 -6.80 -33.04 -28.99
N ARG A 112 -6.41 -33.49 -30.20
CA ARG A 112 -5.06 -34.03 -30.49
C ARG A 112 -4.06 -32.88 -30.66
N LEU A 113 -3.92 -32.06 -29.63
CA LEU A 113 -3.22 -30.78 -29.68
C LEU A 113 -2.13 -30.73 -28.58
N LEU A 114 -0.89 -30.42 -28.97
CA LEU A 114 0.17 -30.00 -28.06
C LEU A 114 0.36 -28.49 -28.19
N VAL A 115 0.24 -27.74 -27.10
CA VAL A 115 0.50 -26.29 -27.11
C VAL A 115 1.67 -25.97 -26.21
N VAL A 116 2.69 -25.36 -26.79
CA VAL A 116 3.86 -24.83 -26.07
C VAL A 116 3.81 -23.31 -26.15
N LEU A 117 3.94 -22.64 -25.01
CA LEU A 117 3.96 -21.19 -24.93
C LEU A 117 5.23 -20.71 -24.23
N THR A 118 5.76 -19.58 -24.68
CA THR A 118 6.92 -18.93 -24.03
C THR A 118 6.53 -17.52 -23.61
N ARG A 119 7.04 -17.08 -22.45
CA ARG A 119 6.77 -15.74 -21.91
C ARG A 119 7.84 -15.30 -20.91
N ARG A 120 7.95 -13.98 -20.70
CA ARG A 120 8.72 -13.40 -19.60
C ARG A 120 7.86 -13.30 -18.31
N PRO A 121 8.47 -13.33 -17.11
CA PRO A 121 7.77 -13.17 -15.83
C PRO A 121 7.52 -11.68 -15.51
N VAL A 122 6.82 -10.97 -16.39
CA VAL A 122 6.40 -9.56 -16.16
C VAL A 122 4.95 -9.56 -15.64
N ALA A 123 4.59 -8.58 -14.81
CA ALA A 123 3.29 -8.50 -14.13
C ALA A 123 2.10 -8.54 -15.11
N ASP A 124 1.30 -9.61 -14.99
CA ASP A 124 0.05 -9.99 -15.69
C ASP A 124 0.14 -10.34 -17.19
N PRO A 125 -0.46 -11.45 -17.68
CA PRO A 125 -1.78 -12.03 -17.34
C PRO A 125 -1.74 -13.43 -16.68
N GLN A 126 -2.32 -13.58 -15.48
CA GLN A 126 -2.50 -14.88 -14.80
C GLN A 126 -3.50 -15.83 -15.49
N ALA A 127 -4.30 -15.34 -16.45
CA ALA A 127 -5.42 -16.08 -17.06
C ALA A 127 -5.04 -17.39 -17.77
N LEU A 128 -3.77 -17.60 -18.13
CA LEU A 128 -3.30 -18.83 -18.80
C LEU A 128 -2.67 -19.85 -17.84
N LEU A 129 -2.33 -19.46 -16.61
CA LEU A 129 -1.37 -20.22 -15.79
C LEU A 129 -1.95 -21.47 -15.12
N GLY A 130 -3.27 -21.57 -14.99
CA GLY A 130 -3.93 -22.73 -14.37
C GLY A 130 -4.07 -23.96 -15.26
N ALA A 131 -3.92 -23.82 -16.58
CA ALA A 131 -4.20 -24.86 -17.57
C ALA A 131 -2.96 -25.50 -18.22
N PHE A 132 -1.75 -25.04 -17.87
CA PHE A 132 -0.49 -25.47 -18.49
C PHE A 132 0.52 -25.94 -17.45
N GLU A 133 1.28 -26.98 -17.80
CA GLU A 133 2.50 -27.33 -17.07
C GLU A 133 3.53 -26.21 -17.25
N GLN A 134 4.12 -25.74 -16.15
CA GLN A 134 5.04 -24.61 -16.17
C GLN A 134 6.48 -25.08 -15.96
N LEU A 135 7.31 -24.83 -16.96
CA LEU A 135 8.76 -24.99 -16.87
C LEU A 135 9.42 -23.61 -16.72
N ALA A 136 9.92 -23.31 -15.53
CA ALA A 136 10.68 -22.08 -15.30
C ALA A 136 12.12 -22.26 -15.78
N LEU A 137 12.58 -21.36 -16.67
CA LEU A 137 13.96 -21.28 -17.13
C LEU A 137 14.68 -20.16 -16.38
N PRO A 138 15.41 -20.45 -15.28
CA PRO A 138 16.18 -19.43 -14.58
C PRO A 138 17.39 -18.99 -15.42
N PRO A 139 17.98 -17.81 -15.13
CA PRO A 139 19.28 -17.43 -15.67
C PRO A 139 20.34 -18.52 -15.38
N LEU A 140 21.35 -18.63 -16.25
CA LEU A 140 22.44 -19.58 -16.07
C LEU A 140 23.16 -19.30 -14.76
N ASP A 141 23.34 -20.34 -13.95
CA ASP A 141 24.15 -20.25 -12.73
C ASP A 141 25.64 -20.34 -13.05
N LEU A 142 26.48 -20.18 -12.02
CA LEU A 142 27.93 -20.21 -12.19
C LEU A 142 28.43 -21.53 -12.79
N ALA A 143 27.81 -22.66 -12.45
CA ALA A 143 28.21 -23.96 -12.95
C ALA A 143 27.89 -24.10 -14.45
N ALA A 144 26.71 -23.63 -14.87
CA ALA A 144 26.30 -23.61 -16.26
C ALA A 144 27.15 -22.64 -17.10
N VAL A 145 27.46 -21.45 -16.57
CA VAL A 145 28.38 -20.50 -17.24
C VAL A 145 29.78 -21.10 -17.37
N ASN A 146 30.30 -21.75 -16.33
CA ASN A 146 31.59 -22.43 -16.39
C ASN A 146 31.59 -23.56 -17.44
N ALA A 147 30.54 -24.39 -17.46
CA ALA A 147 30.37 -25.44 -18.45
C ALA A 147 30.31 -24.86 -19.87
N PHE A 148 29.61 -23.74 -20.06
CA PHE A 148 29.53 -23.03 -21.34
C PHE A 148 30.91 -22.56 -21.83
N VAL A 149 31.68 -21.87 -20.98
CA VAL A 149 33.03 -21.39 -21.34
C VAL A 149 33.97 -22.55 -21.63
N THR A 150 33.88 -23.62 -20.86
CA THR A 150 34.71 -24.83 -21.04
C THR A 150 34.32 -25.61 -22.30
N GLN A 151 33.07 -25.50 -22.76
CA GLN A 151 32.62 -26.11 -24.01
C GLN A 151 33.20 -25.40 -25.24
N VAL A 152 33.53 -24.10 -25.13
CA VAL A 152 34.18 -23.35 -26.21
C VAL A 152 35.66 -23.69 -26.32
N ALA A 153 36.39 -23.69 -25.20
CA ALA A 153 37.81 -24.04 -25.11
C ALA A 153 38.19 -24.38 -23.66
N GLU A 154 39.28 -25.11 -23.46
CA GLU A 154 39.79 -25.46 -22.13
C GLU A 154 40.30 -24.22 -21.39
N LEU A 155 39.93 -24.07 -20.11
CA LEU A 155 40.41 -22.97 -19.26
C LEU A 155 41.80 -23.34 -18.69
N PRO A 156 42.83 -22.49 -18.86
CA PRO A 156 44.16 -22.77 -18.32
C PRO A 156 44.17 -22.65 -16.78
N ALA A 157 45.14 -23.29 -16.13
CA ALA A 157 45.34 -23.19 -14.67
C ALA A 157 46.00 -21.85 -14.27
N THR A 158 45.31 -20.74 -14.52
CA THR A 158 45.78 -19.37 -14.23
C THR A 158 44.74 -18.58 -13.42
N ALA A 159 45.21 -17.62 -12.62
CA ALA A 159 44.34 -16.87 -11.70
C ALA A 159 43.23 -16.07 -12.40
N TRP A 160 43.41 -15.68 -13.67
CA TRP A 160 42.38 -14.97 -14.45
C TRP A 160 41.29 -15.91 -14.96
N ALA A 161 41.66 -17.14 -15.34
CA ALA A 161 40.73 -18.14 -15.82
C ALA A 161 39.81 -18.64 -14.68
N ASP A 162 40.35 -18.75 -13.46
CA ASP A 162 39.59 -19.12 -12.26
C ASP A 162 38.42 -18.16 -11.95
N VAL A 163 38.59 -16.87 -12.26
CA VAL A 163 37.58 -15.84 -11.97
C VAL A 163 36.71 -15.48 -13.18
N LEU A 164 37.09 -15.88 -14.39
CA LEU A 164 36.40 -15.51 -15.63
C LEU A 164 34.92 -15.92 -15.64
N PRO A 165 34.51 -17.17 -15.29
CA PRO A 165 33.10 -17.53 -15.24
C PRO A 165 32.28 -16.68 -14.29
N GLN A 166 32.85 -16.31 -13.13
CA GLN A 166 32.19 -15.44 -12.15
C GLN A 166 32.05 -14.01 -12.69
N GLN A 167 33.08 -13.48 -13.36
CA GLN A 167 33.04 -12.16 -13.98
C GLN A 167 32.01 -12.11 -15.10
N LEU A 168 31.96 -13.12 -15.97
CA LEU A 168 30.95 -13.25 -17.02
C LEU A 168 29.55 -13.34 -16.42
N LEU A 169 29.34 -14.13 -15.37
CA LEU A 169 28.05 -14.22 -14.69
C LEU A 169 27.61 -12.86 -14.13
N LEU A 170 28.52 -12.10 -13.50
CA LEU A 170 28.24 -10.76 -12.98
C LEU A 170 27.93 -9.75 -14.10
N ALA A 171 28.65 -9.81 -15.22
CA ALA A 171 28.47 -8.89 -16.35
C ALA A 171 27.16 -9.14 -17.12
N THR A 172 26.76 -10.41 -17.24
CA THR A 172 25.64 -10.84 -18.10
C THR A 172 24.36 -11.15 -17.33
N GLY A 173 24.43 -11.24 -16.00
CA GLY A 173 23.33 -11.69 -15.15
C GLY A 173 22.87 -13.12 -15.45
N GLY A 174 23.69 -13.93 -16.12
CA GLY A 174 23.36 -15.29 -16.53
C GLY A 174 22.47 -15.38 -17.79
N SER A 175 22.31 -14.29 -18.56
CA SER A 175 21.64 -14.34 -19.87
C SER A 175 22.53 -15.09 -20.89
N PRO A 176 22.06 -16.22 -21.48
CA PRO A 176 22.83 -16.95 -22.48
C PRO A 176 23.22 -16.09 -23.69
N LEU A 177 22.33 -15.18 -24.12
CA LEU A 177 22.62 -14.29 -25.24
C LEU A 177 23.74 -13.32 -24.87
N LEU A 178 23.60 -12.58 -23.77
CA LEU A 178 24.65 -11.63 -23.35
C LEU A 178 25.98 -12.33 -23.10
N LEU A 179 25.97 -13.58 -22.63
CA LEU A 179 27.17 -14.40 -22.48
C LEU A 179 27.86 -14.67 -23.81
N VAL A 180 27.12 -15.13 -24.82
CA VAL A 180 27.62 -15.34 -26.18
C VAL A 180 28.16 -14.03 -26.76
N GLU A 181 27.39 -12.95 -26.66
CA GLU A 181 27.78 -11.64 -27.22
C GLU A 181 29.02 -11.06 -26.54
N THR A 182 29.15 -11.23 -25.22
CA THR A 182 30.31 -10.77 -24.46
C THR A 182 31.57 -11.55 -24.80
N LEU A 183 31.46 -12.88 -24.95
CA LEU A 183 32.58 -13.72 -25.38
C LEU A 183 32.98 -13.43 -26.82
N HIS A 184 32.00 -13.22 -27.71
CA HIS A 184 32.25 -12.84 -29.08
C HIS A 184 32.97 -11.49 -29.18
N ASP A 185 32.51 -10.47 -28.44
CA ASP A 185 33.19 -9.17 -28.39
C ASP A 185 34.62 -9.30 -27.85
N ALA A 186 34.82 -10.08 -26.80
CA ALA A 186 36.14 -10.31 -26.22
C ALA A 186 37.10 -10.99 -27.22
N LEU A 187 36.61 -11.91 -28.04
CA LEU A 187 37.37 -12.56 -29.11
C LEU A 187 37.66 -11.58 -30.27
N GLU A 188 36.66 -10.85 -30.75
CA GLU A 188 36.81 -9.87 -31.83
C GLU A 188 37.78 -8.73 -31.47
N GLN A 189 37.77 -8.30 -30.21
CA GLN A 189 38.66 -7.26 -29.71
C GLN A 189 40.06 -7.78 -29.31
N GLY A 190 40.29 -9.09 -29.40
CA GLY A 190 41.54 -9.74 -29.00
C GLY A 190 41.83 -9.63 -27.50
N TRP A 191 40.80 -9.48 -26.66
CA TRP A 191 40.95 -9.51 -25.21
C TRP A 191 41.08 -10.95 -24.70
N LEU A 192 40.39 -11.86 -25.37
CA LEU A 192 40.53 -13.30 -25.23
C LEU A 192 40.88 -13.88 -26.60
N SER A 193 41.59 -14.99 -26.62
CA SER A 193 41.81 -15.79 -27.83
C SER A 193 41.79 -17.27 -27.47
N VAL A 194 41.69 -18.14 -28.48
CA VAL A 194 41.78 -19.59 -28.30
C VAL A 194 42.99 -20.06 -29.11
N SER A 195 43.92 -20.72 -28.44
CA SER A 195 45.11 -21.30 -29.06
C SER A 195 44.76 -22.44 -30.03
N ASP A 196 45.70 -22.81 -30.90
CA ASP A 196 45.56 -23.98 -31.79
C ASP A 196 45.35 -25.31 -31.02
N ALA A 197 45.75 -25.35 -29.74
CA ALA A 197 45.53 -26.48 -28.84
C ALA A 197 44.14 -26.49 -28.18
N GLY A 198 43.27 -25.50 -28.47
CA GLY A 198 41.94 -25.39 -27.91
C GLY A 198 41.90 -24.87 -26.47
N VAL A 199 42.90 -24.10 -26.05
CA VAL A 199 43.00 -23.50 -24.70
C VAL A 199 42.78 -21.99 -24.78
N TRP A 200 42.02 -21.42 -23.84
CA TRP A 200 41.82 -19.98 -23.71
C TRP A 200 43.12 -19.24 -23.35
N GLU A 201 43.42 -18.16 -24.08
CA GLU A 201 44.56 -17.28 -23.85
C GLU A 201 44.10 -15.83 -23.63
N CYS A 202 44.84 -15.10 -22.78
CA CYS A 202 44.53 -13.73 -22.41
C CYS A 202 45.82 -12.94 -22.14
N ASP A 203 46.10 -11.94 -22.97
CA ASP A 203 47.31 -11.12 -22.89
C ASP A 203 47.25 -10.09 -21.76
N ASP A 204 46.07 -9.52 -21.49
CA ASP A 204 45.83 -8.52 -20.45
C ASP A 204 44.57 -8.84 -19.62
N PRO A 205 44.72 -9.63 -18.54
CA PRO A 205 43.61 -9.99 -17.66
C PRO A 205 42.90 -8.81 -16.97
N LEU A 206 43.63 -7.70 -16.74
CA LEU A 206 43.06 -6.51 -16.11
C LEU A 206 42.14 -5.78 -17.10
N ARG A 207 42.52 -5.75 -18.39
CA ARG A 207 41.66 -5.22 -19.45
C ARG A 207 40.35 -5.98 -19.57
N VAL A 208 40.40 -7.32 -19.62
CA VAL A 208 39.19 -8.17 -19.63
C VAL A 208 38.31 -7.86 -18.40
N THR A 209 38.92 -7.83 -17.21
CA THR A 209 38.19 -7.55 -15.97
C THR A 209 37.51 -6.17 -15.96
N ASN A 210 38.19 -5.14 -16.47
CA ASN A 210 37.65 -3.78 -16.53
C ASN A 210 36.56 -3.65 -17.60
N SER A 211 36.78 -4.22 -18.80
CA SER A 211 35.80 -4.20 -19.88
C SER A 211 34.50 -4.93 -19.50
N LEU A 212 34.59 -6.06 -18.79
CA LEU A 212 33.42 -6.77 -18.25
C LEU A 212 32.68 -5.99 -17.14
N ARG A 213 33.35 -5.03 -16.48
CA ARG A 213 32.75 -4.17 -15.44
C ARG A 213 32.09 -2.90 -15.99
N GLU A 214 32.51 -2.42 -17.15
CA GLU A 214 32.11 -1.12 -17.70
C GLU A 214 30.72 -1.09 -18.36
N GLY A 215 30.06 -2.23 -18.61
CA GLY A 215 28.67 -2.28 -19.11
C GLY A 215 28.40 -3.37 -20.15
N SER A 216 27.23 -3.32 -20.80
CA SER A 216 26.76 -4.38 -21.71
C SER A 216 27.58 -4.42 -23.01
N ALA A 217 28.17 -5.58 -23.34
CA ALA A 217 28.91 -5.78 -24.59
C ALA A 217 28.09 -5.42 -25.84
N LEU A 218 26.77 -5.57 -25.74
CA LEU A 218 25.82 -5.27 -26.81
C LEU A 218 25.69 -3.77 -27.11
N GLU A 219 25.69 -2.91 -26.09
CA GLU A 219 25.72 -1.45 -26.29
C GLU A 219 27.02 -1.03 -26.97
N GLN A 220 28.17 -1.61 -26.57
CA GLN A 220 29.45 -1.28 -27.17
C GLN A 220 29.54 -1.72 -28.64
N ARG A 221 29.12 -2.94 -28.97
CA ARG A 221 29.06 -3.42 -30.36
C ARG A 221 28.10 -2.57 -31.21
N THR A 222 26.97 -2.14 -30.63
CA THR A 222 26.03 -1.23 -31.30
C THR A 222 26.67 0.14 -31.59
N MET A 223 27.35 0.74 -30.62
CA MET A 223 28.00 2.05 -30.79
C MET A 223 29.15 2.05 -31.81
N ARG A 224 29.76 0.89 -32.08
CA ARG A 224 30.83 0.74 -33.09
C ARG A 224 30.30 0.61 -34.52
N LEU A 225 29.01 0.32 -34.71
CA LEU A 225 28.42 0.25 -36.05
C LEU A 225 28.49 1.62 -36.76
N PRO A 226 28.62 1.66 -38.09
CA PRO A 226 28.47 2.90 -38.85
C PRO A 226 27.12 3.59 -38.55
N ALA A 227 27.08 4.93 -38.51
CA ALA A 227 25.88 5.69 -38.13
C ALA A 227 24.64 5.31 -38.97
N CYS A 228 24.81 5.02 -40.26
CA CYS A 228 23.74 4.57 -41.14
C CYS A 228 23.25 3.14 -40.83
N ALA A 229 24.14 2.24 -40.42
CA ALA A 229 23.78 0.90 -39.95
C ALA A 229 23.07 0.95 -38.59
N GLN A 230 23.53 1.81 -37.66
CA GLN A 230 22.83 2.07 -36.39
C GLN A 230 21.41 2.60 -36.63
N HIS A 231 21.24 3.54 -37.56
CA HIS A 231 19.93 4.08 -37.91
C HIS A 231 19.00 3.01 -38.49
N THR A 232 19.52 2.16 -39.39
CA THR A 232 18.76 1.06 -39.99
C THR A 232 18.35 0.03 -38.94
N LEU A 233 19.25 -0.29 -38.00
CA LEU A 233 18.96 -1.17 -36.88
C LEU A 233 17.90 -0.57 -35.93
N LEU A 234 17.97 0.74 -35.68
CA LEU A 234 16.96 1.48 -34.91
C LEU A 234 15.59 1.45 -35.59
N VAL A 235 15.52 1.57 -36.92
CA VAL A 235 14.27 1.42 -37.68
C VAL A 235 13.66 0.03 -37.43
N LEU A 236 14.45 -1.03 -37.60
CA LEU A 236 13.98 -2.41 -37.38
C LEU A 236 13.54 -2.65 -35.94
N ALA A 237 14.29 -2.11 -34.97
CA ALA A 237 13.97 -2.20 -33.54
C ALA A 237 12.67 -1.48 -33.18
N LEU A 238 12.46 -0.25 -33.68
CA LEU A 238 11.26 0.54 -33.41
C LEU A 238 10.02 0.01 -34.14
N VAL A 239 10.18 -0.62 -35.30
CA VAL A 239 9.08 -1.32 -35.99
C VAL A 239 8.71 -2.59 -35.24
N GLY A 240 9.70 -3.31 -34.71
CA GLY A 240 9.49 -4.43 -33.80
C GLY A 240 8.70 -5.59 -34.41
N ARG A 241 8.81 -5.81 -35.73
CA ARG A 241 8.23 -6.94 -36.48
C ARG A 241 8.99 -7.20 -37.78
N PRO A 242 8.85 -8.39 -38.40
CA PRO A 242 9.39 -8.64 -39.73
C PRO A 242 8.84 -7.66 -40.78
N ILE A 243 9.75 -7.07 -41.58
CA ILE A 243 9.41 -6.16 -42.69
C ILE A 243 10.24 -6.46 -43.94
N GLU A 244 9.72 -6.11 -45.11
CA GLU A 244 10.44 -6.28 -46.37
C GLU A 244 11.65 -5.34 -46.47
N THR A 245 12.68 -5.73 -47.23
CA THR A 245 13.89 -4.91 -47.44
C THR A 245 13.56 -3.53 -48.02
N GLU A 246 12.56 -3.45 -48.90
CA GLU A 246 12.08 -2.18 -49.46
C GLU A 246 11.46 -1.26 -48.40
N ASP A 247 10.70 -1.83 -47.46
CA ASP A 247 10.05 -1.07 -46.39
C ASP A 247 11.10 -0.51 -45.43
N ALA A 248 12.08 -1.33 -45.05
CA ALA A 248 13.22 -0.90 -44.24
C ALA A 248 13.98 0.26 -44.90
N SER A 249 14.20 0.18 -46.22
CA SER A 249 14.86 1.23 -47.00
C SER A 249 14.06 2.53 -47.04
N ALA A 250 12.75 2.43 -47.29
CA ALA A 250 11.85 3.59 -47.30
C ALA A 250 11.77 4.28 -45.93
N MET A 251 11.86 3.51 -44.84
CA MET A 251 11.82 4.01 -43.47
C MET A 251 13.15 4.62 -43.01
N ALA A 252 14.29 4.10 -43.47
CA ALA A 252 15.63 4.59 -43.14
C ALA A 252 16.03 5.87 -43.90
N GLY A 253 15.37 6.19 -45.02
CA GLY A 253 15.51 7.48 -45.72
C GLY A 253 16.79 7.66 -46.55
N GLY A 254 17.50 6.58 -46.88
CA GLY A 254 18.66 6.58 -47.79
C GLY A 254 18.34 6.03 -49.18
N ASP A 255 19.29 6.13 -50.13
CA ASP A 255 19.18 5.45 -51.42
C ASP A 255 19.13 3.93 -51.21
N ALA A 256 18.30 3.23 -51.99
CA ALA A 256 18.05 1.79 -51.81
C ALA A 256 19.31 0.91 -51.97
N VAL A 257 20.38 1.45 -52.55
CA VAL A 257 21.69 0.79 -52.68
C VAL A 257 22.47 0.86 -51.36
N ASP A 258 22.50 2.03 -50.71
CA ASP A 258 23.23 2.26 -49.46
C ASP A 258 22.61 1.47 -48.29
N VAL A 259 21.28 1.41 -48.20
CA VAL A 259 20.62 0.65 -47.11
C VAL A 259 20.90 -0.86 -47.24
N ARG A 260 21.07 -1.38 -48.45
CA ARG A 260 21.36 -2.80 -48.67
C ARG A 260 22.75 -3.19 -48.16
N GLU A 261 23.76 -2.35 -48.40
CA GLU A 261 25.12 -2.57 -47.91
C GLU A 261 25.18 -2.53 -46.36
N HIS A 262 24.41 -1.63 -45.74
CA HIS A 262 24.27 -1.59 -44.29
C HIS A 262 23.56 -2.84 -43.73
N LEU A 263 22.50 -3.32 -44.40
CA LEU A 263 21.81 -4.54 -44.00
C LEU A 263 22.70 -5.79 -44.10
N GLU A 264 23.51 -5.92 -45.15
CA GLU A 264 24.51 -6.99 -45.26
C GLU A 264 25.55 -6.94 -44.14
N THR A 265 25.88 -5.74 -43.66
CA THR A 265 26.77 -5.56 -42.51
C THR A 265 26.09 -5.98 -41.22
N LEU A 266 24.84 -5.57 -41.00
CA LEU A 266 24.05 -5.95 -39.81
C LEU A 266 23.77 -7.45 -39.75
N GLU A 267 23.52 -8.10 -40.88
CA GLU A 267 23.32 -9.54 -40.99
C GLU A 267 24.61 -10.31 -40.69
N ARG A 268 25.75 -9.91 -41.29
CA ARG A 268 27.05 -10.54 -41.01
C ARG A 268 27.47 -10.40 -39.55
N SER A 269 27.14 -9.28 -38.92
CA SER A 269 27.44 -9.03 -37.51
C SER A 269 26.41 -9.61 -36.53
N GLY A 270 25.37 -10.30 -37.03
CA GLY A 270 24.39 -11.00 -36.20
C GLY A 270 23.31 -10.11 -35.57
N PHE A 271 23.22 -8.83 -35.94
CA PHE A 271 22.21 -7.91 -35.39
C PHE A 271 20.82 -8.11 -36.02
N VAL A 272 20.78 -8.60 -37.26
CA VAL A 272 19.56 -8.77 -38.06
C VAL A 272 19.51 -10.20 -38.60
N ILE A 273 18.34 -10.81 -38.56
CA ILE A 273 18.05 -12.11 -39.17
C ILE A 273 17.13 -11.90 -40.37
N ARG A 274 17.37 -12.66 -41.43
CA ARG A 274 16.53 -12.70 -42.62
C ARG A 274 15.69 -13.98 -42.65
N HIS A 275 14.38 -13.82 -42.81
CA HIS A 275 13.43 -14.93 -42.98
C HIS A 275 12.66 -14.74 -44.30
N GLY A 276 13.04 -15.48 -45.34
CA GLY A 276 12.56 -15.23 -46.70
C GLY A 276 13.03 -13.87 -47.21
N SER A 277 12.09 -13.00 -47.60
CA SER A 277 12.37 -11.61 -48.02
C SER A 277 12.30 -10.59 -46.87
N GLN A 278 11.93 -11.04 -45.67
CA GLN A 278 11.68 -10.19 -44.50
C GLN A 278 12.88 -10.15 -43.55
N LEU A 279 13.03 -8.99 -42.90
CA LEU A 279 14.12 -8.66 -41.98
C LEU A 279 13.53 -8.41 -40.59
N LEU A 280 14.17 -8.95 -39.56
CA LEU A 280 13.90 -8.61 -38.17
C LEU A 280 15.20 -8.46 -37.39
N VAL A 281 15.15 -7.71 -36.27
CA VAL A 281 16.23 -7.72 -35.29
C VAL A 281 16.39 -9.14 -34.74
N ALA A 282 17.63 -9.61 -34.62
CA ALA A 282 17.91 -10.99 -34.24
C ALA A 282 17.32 -11.36 -32.86
N HIS A 283 17.32 -10.41 -31.92
CA HIS A 283 16.79 -10.60 -30.58
C HIS A 283 16.28 -9.30 -29.94
N ASP A 284 15.31 -9.41 -29.03
CA ASP A 284 14.69 -8.26 -28.35
C ASP A 284 15.68 -7.45 -27.50
N GLU A 285 16.64 -8.11 -26.84
CA GLU A 285 17.68 -7.42 -26.06
C GLU A 285 18.55 -6.50 -26.95
N ILE A 286 18.73 -6.86 -28.22
CA ILE A 286 19.41 -6.02 -29.22
C ILE A 286 18.55 -4.80 -29.56
N ALA A 287 17.25 -5.01 -29.78
CA ALA A 287 16.33 -3.91 -30.01
C ALA A 287 16.30 -2.93 -28.83
N ASP A 288 16.21 -3.45 -27.60
CA ASP A 288 16.20 -2.66 -26.37
C ASP A 288 17.51 -1.87 -26.20
N ALA A 289 18.67 -2.50 -26.43
CA ALA A 289 19.97 -1.84 -26.35
C ALA A 289 20.12 -0.69 -27.37
N VAL A 290 19.70 -0.92 -28.63
CA VAL A 290 19.76 0.10 -29.70
C VAL A 290 18.84 1.27 -29.40
N ILE A 291 17.62 1.00 -28.90
CA ILE A 291 16.66 2.03 -28.51
C ILE A 291 17.18 2.85 -27.32
N ALA A 292 17.79 2.19 -26.31
CA ALA A 292 18.35 2.84 -25.14
C ALA A 292 19.57 3.71 -25.48
N ALA A 293 20.45 3.24 -26.36
CA ALA A 293 21.63 3.98 -26.82
C ALA A 293 21.27 5.17 -27.74
N SER A 294 20.08 5.18 -28.33
CA SER A 294 19.68 6.20 -29.31
C SER A 294 19.14 7.49 -28.67
N PRO A 295 19.64 8.67 -29.09
CA PRO A 295 19.12 9.96 -28.62
C PRO A 295 17.61 10.11 -28.84
N VAL A 296 16.91 10.76 -27.90
CA VAL A 296 15.45 10.97 -27.96
C VAL A 296 15.02 11.61 -29.29
N ALA A 297 15.74 12.64 -29.73
CA ALA A 297 15.44 13.34 -30.98
C ALA A 297 15.55 12.43 -32.23
N LEU A 298 16.51 11.51 -32.23
CA LEU A 298 16.67 10.54 -33.31
C LEU A 298 15.50 9.55 -33.32
N ARG A 299 15.09 9.05 -32.14
CA ARG A 299 13.93 8.16 -32.00
C ARG A 299 12.63 8.80 -32.49
N GLU A 300 12.38 10.06 -32.13
CA GLU A 300 11.20 10.81 -32.61
C GLU A 300 11.21 10.98 -34.13
N GLN A 301 12.38 11.31 -34.73
CA GLN A 301 12.53 11.42 -36.18
C GLN A 301 12.30 10.09 -36.89
N THR A 302 12.85 9.00 -36.37
CA THR A 302 12.68 7.65 -36.92
C THR A 302 11.23 7.19 -36.82
N HIS A 303 10.53 7.45 -35.71
CA HIS A 303 9.09 7.20 -35.61
C HIS A 303 8.28 7.97 -36.66
N ALA A 304 8.61 9.25 -36.93
CA ALA A 304 7.94 10.01 -37.97
C ALA A 304 8.20 9.42 -39.38
N ALA A 305 9.40 8.89 -39.63
CA ALA A 305 9.73 8.23 -40.90
C ALA A 305 8.95 6.92 -41.09
N ILE A 306 8.87 6.10 -40.04
CA ILE A 306 8.08 4.86 -40.03
C ILE A 306 6.59 5.15 -40.28
N ALA A 307 6.03 6.14 -39.58
CA ALA A 307 4.63 6.56 -39.78
C ALA A 307 4.36 7.01 -41.23
N ARG A 308 5.28 7.76 -41.84
CA ARG A 308 5.19 8.18 -43.25
C ARG A 308 5.20 6.99 -44.21
N ALA A 309 6.10 6.04 -44.00
CA ALA A 309 6.19 4.84 -44.85
C ALA A 309 4.90 4.02 -44.81
N PHE A 310 4.34 3.77 -43.62
CA PHE A 310 3.05 3.08 -43.49
C PHE A 310 1.90 3.82 -44.20
N LEU A 311 1.90 5.16 -44.15
CA LEU A 311 0.89 5.96 -44.85
C LEU A 311 1.08 6.01 -46.38
N GLN A 312 2.28 5.76 -46.90
CA GLN A 312 2.53 5.78 -48.35
C GLN A 312 2.12 4.49 -49.05
N ARG A 313 2.36 3.33 -48.42
CA ARG A 313 2.28 2.02 -49.09
C ARG A 313 0.95 1.28 -48.94
N SER A 314 0.07 1.64 -47.98
CA SER A 314 -1.17 0.88 -47.75
C SER A 314 -2.38 1.72 -47.33
N GLN A 315 -3.58 1.29 -47.76
CA GLN A 315 -4.87 1.75 -47.20
C GLN A 315 -5.46 0.79 -46.17
N ASP A 316 -4.72 -0.27 -45.81
CA ASP A 316 -5.13 -1.24 -44.80
C ASP A 316 -5.29 -0.59 -43.42
N GLU A 317 -6.30 -1.02 -42.68
CA GLU A 317 -6.58 -0.50 -41.34
C GLU A 317 -5.45 -0.79 -40.35
N THR A 318 -4.79 -1.94 -40.48
CA THR A 318 -3.64 -2.31 -39.64
C THR A 318 -2.49 -1.34 -39.84
N ALA A 319 -2.17 -1.01 -41.10
CA ALA A 319 -1.14 -0.04 -41.45
C ALA A 319 -1.49 1.37 -40.94
N LEU A 320 -2.76 1.78 -41.02
CA LEU A 320 -3.22 3.09 -40.53
C LEU A 320 -3.14 3.21 -39.00
N ARG A 321 -3.40 2.13 -38.26
CA ARG A 321 -3.24 2.09 -36.80
C ARG A 321 -1.77 2.16 -36.39
N ARG A 322 -0.89 1.40 -37.05
CA ARG A 322 0.57 1.49 -36.83
C ARG A 322 1.14 2.88 -37.15
N ALA A 323 0.67 3.48 -38.25
CA ALA A 323 1.04 4.84 -38.58
C ALA A 323 0.62 5.84 -37.49
N ALA A 324 -0.55 5.68 -36.90
CA ALA A 324 -1.03 6.54 -35.81
C ALA A 324 -0.23 6.38 -34.50
N GLU A 325 0.19 5.15 -34.20
CA GLU A 325 1.04 4.86 -33.04
C GLU A 325 2.39 5.56 -33.17
N HIS A 326 3.10 5.35 -34.28
CA HIS A 326 4.37 6.02 -34.53
C HIS A 326 4.22 7.54 -34.69
N ALA A 327 3.10 8.03 -35.24
CA ALA A 327 2.82 9.46 -35.28
C ALA A 327 2.67 10.06 -33.87
N THR A 328 2.01 9.34 -32.95
CA THR A 328 1.91 9.73 -31.54
C THR A 328 3.28 9.76 -30.87
N LEU A 329 4.09 8.72 -31.05
CA LEU A 329 5.46 8.63 -30.49
C LEU A 329 6.41 9.68 -31.06
N SER A 330 6.22 10.10 -32.31
CA SER A 330 6.98 11.20 -32.93
C SER A 330 6.44 12.60 -32.62
N ARG A 331 5.30 12.70 -31.90
CA ARG A 331 4.57 13.95 -31.62
C ARG A 331 4.17 14.73 -32.88
N ASP A 332 4.04 14.05 -34.03
CA ASP A 332 3.61 14.66 -35.29
C ASP A 332 2.08 14.59 -35.45
N ALA A 333 1.43 15.70 -35.09
CA ALA A 333 -0.02 15.80 -35.12
C ALA A 333 -0.60 15.74 -36.55
N GLU A 334 0.16 16.09 -37.60
CA GLU A 334 -0.36 16.06 -38.98
C GLU A 334 -0.36 14.63 -39.54
N LEU A 335 0.69 13.85 -39.27
CA LEU A 335 0.72 12.43 -39.60
C LEU A 335 -0.42 11.67 -38.89
N LEU A 336 -0.65 11.96 -37.61
CA LEU A 336 -1.75 11.36 -36.85
C LEU A 336 -3.12 11.72 -37.46
N ARG A 337 -3.34 13.00 -37.81
CA ARG A 337 -4.56 13.46 -38.49
C ARG A 337 -4.75 12.83 -39.87
N ASN A 338 -3.68 12.57 -40.61
CA ASN A 338 -3.75 11.92 -41.92
C ASN A 338 -4.17 10.44 -41.77
N ALA A 339 -3.52 9.71 -40.86
CA ALA A 339 -3.88 8.33 -40.52
C ALA A 339 -5.35 8.21 -40.12
N TRP A 340 -5.81 9.08 -39.22
CA TRP A 340 -7.20 9.16 -38.79
C TRP A 340 -8.20 9.42 -39.93
N ARG A 341 -7.92 10.41 -40.78
CA ARG A 341 -8.82 10.76 -41.90
C ARG A 341 -9.04 9.58 -42.85
N ARG A 342 -7.99 8.82 -43.13
CA ARG A 342 -8.03 7.62 -43.99
C ARG A 342 -8.77 6.47 -43.30
N PHE A 343 -8.49 6.23 -42.01
CA PHE A 343 -9.14 5.17 -41.23
C PHE A 343 -10.64 5.40 -41.10
N LEU A 344 -11.05 6.61 -40.72
CA LEU A 344 -12.46 6.98 -40.62
C LEU A 344 -13.17 6.85 -41.97
N ALA A 345 -12.52 7.22 -43.09
CA ALA A 345 -13.08 7.06 -44.42
C ALA A 345 -13.30 5.58 -44.78
N SER A 346 -12.36 4.71 -44.42
CA SER A 346 -12.47 3.26 -44.63
C SER A 346 -13.65 2.67 -43.85
N ARG A 347 -13.72 2.92 -42.53
CA ARG A 347 -14.80 2.41 -41.67
C ARG A 347 -16.19 2.88 -42.09
N ARG A 348 -16.31 4.14 -42.53
CA ARG A 348 -17.59 4.66 -43.04
C ARG A 348 -18.02 4.00 -44.34
N ARG A 349 -17.10 3.66 -45.25
CA ARG A 349 -17.40 2.90 -46.47
C ARG A 349 -17.87 1.47 -46.17
N GLN A 350 -17.34 0.86 -45.11
CA GLN A 350 -17.74 -0.46 -44.63
C GLN A 350 -19.04 -0.46 -43.78
N GLY A 351 -19.73 0.69 -43.68
CA GLY A 351 -21.03 0.77 -43.02
C GLY A 351 -20.99 0.99 -41.50
N ASP A 352 -19.85 1.33 -40.90
CA ASP A 352 -19.76 1.60 -39.46
C ASP A 352 -20.61 2.84 -39.07
N ARG A 353 -21.62 2.62 -38.22
CA ARG A 353 -22.57 3.64 -37.76
C ARG A 353 -22.26 4.21 -36.38
N ARG A 354 -21.18 3.76 -35.72
CA ARG A 354 -20.77 4.26 -34.41
C ARG A 354 -20.43 5.76 -34.47
N SER A 355 -20.50 6.43 -33.31
CA SER A 355 -20.17 7.86 -33.20
C SER A 355 -18.70 8.10 -33.55
N THR A 356 -18.37 9.23 -34.17
CA THR A 356 -16.98 9.55 -34.54
C THR A 356 -16.04 9.53 -33.32
N ARG A 357 -16.54 9.86 -32.13
CA ARG A 357 -15.82 9.74 -30.85
C ARG A 357 -15.52 8.28 -30.47
N ARG A 358 -16.48 7.36 -30.64
CA ARG A 358 -16.29 5.93 -30.37
C ARG A 358 -15.33 5.30 -31.39
N VAL A 359 -15.39 5.71 -32.65
CA VAL A 359 -14.45 5.28 -33.70
C VAL A 359 -13.04 5.85 -33.46
N ALA A 360 -12.92 7.08 -32.92
CA ALA A 360 -11.63 7.68 -32.56
C ALA A 360 -11.01 7.02 -31.32
N ALA A 361 -11.81 6.70 -30.31
CA ALA A 361 -11.36 5.95 -29.14
C ALA A 361 -10.91 4.52 -29.52
N ASP A 362 -11.67 3.86 -30.40
CA ASP A 362 -11.26 2.58 -31.01
C ASP A 362 -9.97 2.73 -31.82
N PHE A 363 -9.79 3.83 -32.56
CA PHE A 363 -8.59 4.06 -33.35
C PHE A 363 -7.31 4.25 -32.52
N LEU A 364 -7.38 5.00 -31.41
CA LEU A 364 -6.21 5.35 -30.58
C LEU A 364 -5.88 4.34 -29.47
N ARG A 365 -6.84 3.52 -29.00
CA ARG A 365 -6.69 2.47 -27.96
C ARG A 365 -5.82 2.81 -26.72
N ALA A 366 -5.61 4.08 -26.39
CA ALA A 366 -4.98 4.50 -25.13
C ALA A 366 -6.06 4.89 -24.11
N ALA A 367 -6.13 4.15 -23.00
CA ALA A 367 -7.06 4.42 -21.90
C ALA A 367 -6.77 5.73 -21.14
N SER A 368 -5.68 6.45 -21.47
CA SER A 368 -5.17 7.60 -20.70
C SER A 368 -5.28 8.97 -21.39
N GLU A 369 -5.71 9.08 -22.64
CA GLU A 369 -5.71 10.37 -23.37
C GLU A 369 -7.09 10.75 -23.94
N GLN A 370 -8.04 11.09 -23.08
CA GLN A 370 -9.32 11.69 -23.51
C GLN A 370 -9.12 12.96 -24.34
N GLN A 371 -8.04 13.71 -24.11
CA GLN A 371 -7.73 14.92 -24.87
C GLN A 371 -7.34 14.60 -26.32
N ALA A 372 -6.51 13.57 -26.56
CA ALA A 372 -6.13 13.16 -27.92
C ALA A 372 -7.35 12.73 -28.75
N VAL A 373 -8.30 12.00 -28.15
CA VAL A 373 -9.58 11.63 -28.80
C VAL A 373 -10.41 12.88 -29.12
N VAL A 374 -10.48 13.84 -28.20
CA VAL A 374 -11.18 15.12 -28.41
C VAL A 374 -10.55 15.91 -29.55
N ASP A 375 -9.21 16.02 -29.58
CA ASP A 375 -8.46 16.76 -30.58
C ASP A 375 -8.59 16.12 -31.98
N LEU A 376 -8.54 14.79 -32.07
CA LEU A 376 -8.73 14.03 -33.31
C LEU A 376 -10.16 14.23 -33.88
N VAL A 377 -11.17 14.18 -33.00
CA VAL A 377 -12.57 14.46 -33.36
C VAL A 377 -12.71 15.93 -33.77
N ALA A 378 -12.08 16.86 -33.06
CA ALA A 378 -12.07 18.30 -33.33
C ALA A 378 -11.29 18.70 -34.61
N ALA A 379 -10.41 17.84 -35.11
CA ALA A 379 -9.74 18.02 -36.40
C ALA A 379 -10.51 17.43 -37.59
N THR A 380 -11.61 16.69 -37.36
CA THR A 380 -12.38 16.05 -38.44
C THR A 380 -13.27 17.06 -39.16
N PRO A 381 -13.28 17.20 -40.50
CA PRO A 381 -14.12 18.19 -41.18
C PRO A 381 -15.62 18.06 -40.83
N TRP A 382 -16.30 19.20 -40.59
CA TRP A 382 -17.71 19.27 -40.16
C TRP A 382 -18.65 18.44 -41.04
N LEU A 383 -18.45 18.43 -42.36
CA LEU A 383 -19.23 17.64 -43.32
C LEU A 383 -19.21 16.12 -43.05
N ARG A 384 -18.21 15.61 -42.34
CA ARG A 384 -18.10 14.20 -41.93
C ARG A 384 -18.54 13.96 -40.48
N ARG A 385 -18.96 15.00 -39.75
CA ARG A 385 -19.40 14.91 -38.34
C ARG A 385 -20.89 14.72 -38.12
N GLN A 386 -21.79 15.13 -39.02
CA GLN A 386 -23.24 14.99 -38.79
C GLN A 386 -24.08 14.56 -39.99
N ARG A 387 -25.05 13.67 -39.70
CA ARG A 387 -26.26 13.41 -40.50
C ARG A 387 -27.11 14.69 -40.53
N VAL A 388 -27.49 15.09 -41.73
CA VAL A 388 -28.40 16.21 -42.00
C VAL A 388 -29.76 15.98 -41.32
N ARG A 389 -30.14 16.86 -40.37
CA ARG A 389 -31.53 17.29 -40.17
C ARG A 389 -31.51 18.81 -39.93
N TRP A 390 -32.08 19.51 -40.89
CA TRP A 390 -32.24 20.96 -40.90
C TRP A 390 -33.14 21.42 -39.74
N VAL A 391 -33.03 22.70 -39.39
CA VAL A 391 -33.82 23.48 -38.42
C VAL A 391 -33.25 23.54 -37.00
N THR A 392 -32.38 24.52 -36.75
CA THR A 392 -32.35 25.46 -35.58
C THR A 392 -30.98 26.16 -35.48
N ALA A 393 -30.54 26.86 -36.52
CA ALA A 393 -29.25 27.57 -36.53
C ALA A 393 -29.39 29.12 -36.56
N ALA A 394 -30.36 29.67 -35.83
CA ALA A 394 -30.60 31.12 -35.82
C ALA A 394 -30.58 31.79 -34.42
N VAL A 395 -30.39 31.05 -33.31
CA VAL A 395 -30.51 31.66 -31.95
C VAL A 395 -29.20 31.65 -31.15
N ALA A 396 -28.17 30.89 -31.57
CA ALA A 396 -26.99 30.67 -30.72
C ALA A 396 -25.93 31.79 -30.72
N VAL A 397 -26.06 32.83 -31.54
CA VAL A 397 -25.02 33.87 -31.69
C VAL A 397 -25.18 35.05 -30.72
N LEU A 398 -26.33 35.19 -30.04
CA LEU A 398 -26.56 36.31 -29.10
C LEU A 398 -26.43 35.96 -27.61
N ALA A 399 -26.23 34.69 -27.24
CA ALA A 399 -26.17 34.27 -25.83
C ALA A 399 -24.77 34.29 -25.21
N VAL A 400 -23.70 34.43 -26.01
CA VAL A 400 -22.31 34.26 -25.56
C VAL A 400 -21.72 35.53 -24.91
N ALA A 401 -22.35 36.69 -25.06
CA ALA A 401 -21.85 37.94 -24.46
C ALA A 401 -22.40 38.22 -23.03
N GLY A 402 -23.51 37.59 -22.62
CA GLY A 402 -24.17 37.87 -21.34
C GLY A 402 -23.73 36.98 -20.17
N THR A 403 -23.10 35.84 -20.44
CA THR A 403 -22.74 34.84 -19.42
C THR A 403 -21.36 35.08 -18.78
N ALA A 404 -20.51 35.91 -19.40
CA ALA A 404 -19.16 36.18 -18.87
C ALA A 404 -19.13 37.15 -17.67
N LEU A 405 -20.21 37.93 -17.41
CA LEU A 405 -20.25 38.90 -16.31
C LEU A 405 -21.11 38.52 -15.11
N SER A 406 -21.85 37.40 -15.15
CA SER A 406 -22.68 36.92 -14.04
C SER A 406 -22.04 35.79 -13.23
N VAL A 407 -20.94 35.21 -13.70
CA VAL A 407 -20.21 34.12 -13.00
C VAL A 407 -19.25 34.66 -11.92
N ALA A 408 -18.85 35.94 -11.99
CA ALA A 408 -17.90 36.53 -11.03
C ALA A 408 -18.52 36.98 -9.68
N ALA A 409 -19.84 36.83 -9.47
CA ALA A 409 -20.52 37.38 -8.28
C ALA A 409 -21.26 36.35 -7.39
N ARG A 410 -21.24 35.06 -7.69
CA ARG A 410 -21.86 34.05 -6.81
C ARG A 410 -20.80 33.46 -5.89
N ARG A 411 -20.60 34.10 -4.74
CA ARG A 411 -20.04 33.38 -3.58
C ARG A 411 -20.97 32.20 -3.28
N PRO A 412 -20.45 30.97 -3.08
CA PRO A 412 -21.31 29.86 -2.65
C PRO A 412 -22.00 30.29 -1.35
N LYS A 413 -23.34 30.36 -1.36
CA LYS A 413 -24.08 30.55 -0.11
C LYS A 413 -23.72 29.39 0.81
N LYS A 414 -23.34 29.70 2.05
CA LYS A 414 -23.18 28.67 3.09
C LYS A 414 -24.54 27.99 3.26
N LEU A 415 -24.62 26.72 2.89
CA LEU A 415 -25.78 25.88 3.20
C LEU A 415 -25.90 25.78 4.74
N THR A 416 -27.10 26.00 5.28
CA THR A 416 -27.37 26.09 6.74
C THR A 416 -28.02 24.83 7.32
N HIS A 417 -28.07 23.76 6.55
CA HIS A 417 -28.72 22.49 6.88
C HIS A 417 -27.65 21.41 7.08
N ASP A 418 -27.92 20.42 7.92
CA ASP A 418 -26.95 19.36 8.26
C ASP A 418 -26.97 18.23 7.23
N PHE A 419 -28.14 17.94 6.67
CA PHE A 419 -28.27 17.08 5.50
C PHE A 419 -29.45 17.45 4.60
N ALA A 420 -29.37 17.03 3.33
CA ALA A 420 -30.44 17.14 2.34
C ALA A 420 -31.00 15.75 1.98
N VAL A 421 -32.24 15.70 1.47
CA VAL A 421 -32.98 14.48 1.11
C VAL A 421 -33.83 14.77 -0.14
N TRP A 422 -33.83 13.88 -1.14
CA TRP A 422 -34.80 13.95 -2.23
C TRP A 422 -36.12 13.29 -1.81
N VAL A 423 -37.23 13.99 -2.03
CA VAL A 423 -38.58 13.49 -1.76
C VAL A 423 -39.31 13.38 -3.08
N THR A 424 -39.95 12.23 -3.30
CA THR A 424 -40.84 12.04 -4.45
C THR A 424 -42.26 11.97 -3.91
N ASP A 425 -43.12 12.90 -4.33
CA ASP A 425 -44.55 12.81 -4.07
C ASP A 425 -45.13 11.69 -4.95
N SER A 426 -45.56 10.59 -4.34
CA SER A 426 -46.10 9.42 -5.05
C SER A 426 -47.44 9.70 -5.74
N VAL A 427 -48.15 10.77 -5.35
CA VAL A 427 -49.44 11.17 -5.92
C VAL A 427 -49.26 12.16 -7.06
N LYS A 428 -48.34 13.12 -6.93
CA LYS A 428 -48.10 14.16 -7.94
C LYS A 428 -46.96 13.84 -8.93
N GLY A 429 -46.14 12.83 -8.63
CA GLY A 429 -44.96 12.47 -9.43
C GLY A 429 -43.84 13.53 -9.43
N THR A 430 -43.97 14.57 -8.60
CA THR A 430 -42.98 15.65 -8.50
C THR A 430 -41.88 15.30 -7.50
N ARG A 431 -40.63 15.45 -7.92
CA ARG A 431 -39.44 15.25 -7.09
C ARG A 431 -38.96 16.61 -6.53
N GLN A 432 -38.88 16.75 -5.21
CA GLN A 432 -38.42 17.96 -4.52
C GLN A 432 -37.22 17.65 -3.63
N LEU A 433 -36.30 18.60 -3.50
CA LEU A 433 -35.17 18.50 -2.58
C LEU A 433 -35.54 19.19 -1.27
N VAL A 434 -35.32 18.51 -0.15
CA VAL A 434 -35.60 19.05 1.18
C VAL A 434 -34.34 18.97 2.06
N GLY A 435 -34.19 19.91 2.98
CA GLY A 435 -33.09 20.04 3.92
C GLY A 435 -33.57 19.91 5.34
N VAL A 436 -32.79 19.22 6.16
CA VAL A 436 -33.05 19.00 7.58
C VAL A 436 -31.96 19.69 8.38
N ARG A 437 -32.38 20.41 9.41
CA ARG A 437 -31.48 21.04 10.37
C ARG A 437 -31.60 20.34 11.72
N ILE A 438 -30.47 20.00 12.29
CA ILE A 438 -30.29 19.46 13.63
C ILE A 438 -29.58 20.54 14.43
N ASP A 439 -30.23 21.02 15.47
CA ASP A 439 -29.61 21.94 16.40
C ASP A 439 -28.71 21.11 17.35
N PRO A 440 -27.38 21.30 17.32
CA PRO A 440 -26.46 20.54 18.17
C PRO A 440 -26.65 20.86 19.67
N ASP A 441 -27.22 22.01 20.01
CA ASP A 441 -27.43 22.45 21.39
C ASP A 441 -28.83 22.06 21.94
N ALA A 442 -29.71 21.56 21.08
CA ALA A 442 -31.05 21.11 21.48
C ALA A 442 -31.02 19.68 22.06
N PRO A 443 -31.78 19.39 23.13
CA PRO A 443 -31.83 18.06 23.71
C PRO A 443 -32.44 17.05 22.72
N TRP A 444 -31.72 15.96 22.45
CA TRP A 444 -32.20 14.90 21.57
C TRP A 444 -33.28 14.07 22.27
N ARG A 445 -34.52 14.12 21.77
CA ARG A 445 -35.66 13.38 22.34
C ARG A 445 -36.21 12.37 21.34
N ALA A 446 -36.21 11.10 21.74
CA ALA A 446 -36.75 10.00 20.94
C ALA A 446 -38.22 10.26 20.56
N GLY A 447 -38.60 9.95 19.33
CA GLY A 447 -39.97 10.10 18.82
C GLY A 447 -40.39 11.52 18.45
N GLU A 448 -39.69 12.59 18.90
CA GLU A 448 -40.01 13.96 18.49
C GLU A 448 -39.66 14.17 17.00
N PRO A 449 -40.59 14.65 16.15
CA PRO A 449 -40.35 14.77 14.72
C PRO A 449 -39.28 15.81 14.39
N LEU A 450 -38.54 15.56 13.30
CA LEU A 450 -37.70 16.53 12.61
C LEU A 450 -38.46 17.09 11.41
N VAL A 451 -38.43 18.41 11.20
CA VAL A 451 -39.13 19.05 10.09
C VAL A 451 -38.17 19.32 8.94
N ALA A 452 -38.48 18.76 7.76
CA ALA A 452 -37.75 19.01 6.54
C ALA A 452 -38.29 20.26 5.82
N THR A 453 -37.38 21.06 5.27
CA THR A 453 -37.70 22.33 4.58
C THR A 453 -37.28 22.25 3.11
N VAL A 454 -38.06 22.80 2.17
CA VAL A 454 -37.70 22.76 0.74
C VAL A 454 -36.40 23.53 0.51
N LEU A 455 -35.47 22.90 -0.24
CA LEU A 455 -34.22 23.52 -0.69
C LEU A 455 -34.35 23.92 -2.17
N ASP A 456 -33.68 25.01 -2.54
CA ASP A 456 -33.57 25.41 -3.95
C ASP A 456 -32.62 24.46 -4.67
N SER A 457 -33.13 23.75 -5.68
CA SER A 457 -32.34 22.86 -6.54
C SER A 457 -31.16 23.54 -7.25
N THR A 458 -31.14 24.88 -7.32
CA THR A 458 -30.03 25.65 -7.90
C THR A 458 -28.79 25.73 -7.01
N ASP A 459 -28.91 25.42 -5.72
CA ASP A 459 -27.78 25.31 -4.79
C ASP A 459 -26.98 24.00 -4.97
N PHE A 460 -27.48 23.09 -5.82
CA PHE A 460 -26.84 21.82 -6.17
C PHE A 460 -26.49 21.79 -7.68
N PRO A 461 -25.32 21.22 -8.07
CA PRO A 461 -24.90 21.17 -9.47
C PRO A 461 -25.92 20.38 -10.34
N ARG A 462 -26.44 21.02 -11.40
CA ARG A 462 -27.39 20.40 -12.35
C ARG A 462 -26.65 19.60 -13.42
N TYR A 463 -27.07 18.36 -13.66
CA TYR A 463 -26.49 17.48 -14.70
C TYR A 463 -27.33 17.45 -15.99
N PRO A 464 -26.72 17.58 -17.18
CA PRO A 464 -27.49 17.67 -18.42
C PRO A 464 -28.09 16.34 -18.93
N ASN A 465 -27.64 15.15 -18.48
CA ASN A 465 -27.95 13.89 -19.20
C ASN A 465 -28.04 12.59 -18.37
N GLY A 466 -28.24 12.63 -17.05
CA GLY A 466 -28.39 11.41 -16.23
C GLY A 466 -29.10 11.65 -14.89
N VAL A 467 -29.59 10.58 -14.25
CA VAL A 467 -30.12 10.63 -12.88
C VAL A 467 -28.94 10.59 -11.92
N VAL A 468 -28.71 11.68 -11.18
CA VAL A 468 -27.75 11.69 -10.08
C VAL A 468 -28.34 10.88 -8.92
N SER A 469 -27.66 9.82 -8.50
CA SER A 469 -27.90 9.14 -7.23
C SER A 469 -26.72 9.44 -6.27
N ALA A 470 -27.00 9.53 -4.97
CA ALA A 470 -26.00 9.61 -3.90
C ALA A 470 -24.93 10.74 -4.02
N LEU A 471 -25.35 12.01 -4.15
CA LEU A 471 -24.44 13.16 -4.08
C LEU A 471 -23.86 13.31 -2.66
N ARG A 472 -22.53 13.32 -2.50
CA ARG A 472 -21.83 13.40 -1.20
C ARG A 472 -20.79 14.52 -1.21
N ARG A 473 -20.73 15.38 -0.19
CA ARG A 473 -19.71 16.45 -0.12
C ARG A 473 -18.35 15.86 0.28
N LEU A 474 -17.28 16.27 -0.40
CA LEU A 474 -15.92 15.90 0.01
C LEU A 474 -15.44 16.84 1.14
N PRO A 475 -14.82 16.31 2.21
CA PRO A 475 -14.17 17.11 3.26
C PRO A 475 -13.24 18.20 2.73
N GLY A 476 -13.03 19.26 3.51
CA GLY A 476 -12.12 20.36 3.16
C GLY A 476 -12.57 21.26 1.98
N GLY A 477 -13.82 21.10 1.51
CA GLY A 477 -14.34 21.91 0.39
C GLY A 477 -13.87 21.46 -1.00
N LEU A 478 -13.36 20.22 -1.12
CA LEU A 478 -12.80 19.66 -2.36
C LEU A 478 -13.83 19.34 -3.45
N GLY A 479 -15.11 19.64 -3.20
CA GLY A 479 -16.24 19.46 -4.11
C GLY A 479 -17.25 18.46 -3.59
N TRP A 480 -17.88 17.74 -4.53
CA TRP A 480 -18.87 16.71 -4.34
C TRP A 480 -18.45 15.43 -5.07
N ARG A 481 -18.94 14.29 -4.60
CA ARG A 481 -18.94 13.00 -5.28
C ARG A 481 -20.37 12.73 -5.73
N ALA A 482 -20.56 12.24 -6.94
CA ALA A 482 -21.87 11.84 -7.47
C ALA A 482 -21.77 10.43 -8.05
N HIS A 483 -22.83 9.66 -7.90
CA HIS A 483 -23.03 8.43 -8.64
C HIS A 483 -23.95 8.73 -9.82
N ALA A 484 -23.59 8.29 -11.01
CA ALA A 484 -24.38 8.49 -12.21
C ALA A 484 -24.47 7.19 -13.00
N VAL A 485 -25.70 6.80 -13.33
CA VAL A 485 -25.96 5.73 -14.30
C VAL A 485 -25.91 6.36 -15.68
N LEU A 486 -24.91 6.01 -16.50
CA LEU A 486 -24.83 6.49 -17.88
C LEU A 486 -25.76 5.67 -18.80
N ARG A 487 -26.04 6.21 -20.00
CA ARG A 487 -26.98 5.60 -20.96
C ARG A 487 -26.56 4.22 -21.49
N ASP A 488 -25.32 3.81 -21.25
CA ASP A 488 -24.77 2.49 -21.56
C ASP A 488 -24.91 1.48 -20.40
N GLY A 489 -25.52 1.88 -19.28
CA GLY A 489 -25.79 1.00 -18.14
C GLY A 489 -24.65 0.84 -17.14
N GLY A 490 -23.54 1.56 -17.32
CA GLY A 490 -22.44 1.59 -16.36
C GLY A 490 -22.72 2.52 -15.19
N ASP A 491 -22.44 2.04 -13.98
CA ASP A 491 -22.41 2.84 -12.76
C ASP A 491 -21.08 3.60 -12.68
N GLU A 492 -21.12 4.94 -12.70
CA GLU A 492 -19.92 5.78 -12.69
C GLU A 492 -19.82 6.65 -11.44
N VAL A 493 -18.60 6.78 -10.94
CA VAL A 493 -18.28 7.70 -9.84
C VAL A 493 -17.58 8.95 -10.35
N LEU A 494 -18.24 10.08 -10.08
CA LEU A 494 -17.88 11.38 -10.58
C LEU A 494 -17.48 12.29 -9.42
N ARG A 495 -16.38 13.02 -9.56
CA ARG A 495 -16.07 14.20 -8.77
C ARG A 495 -16.70 15.41 -9.44
N VAL A 496 -17.38 16.24 -8.67
CA VAL A 496 -17.91 17.53 -9.08
C VAL A 496 -17.24 18.60 -8.23
N ASP A 497 -16.39 19.44 -8.80
CA ASP A 497 -15.74 20.50 -8.02
C ASP A 497 -16.76 21.60 -7.59
N SER A 498 -16.29 22.58 -6.81
CA SER A 498 -17.13 23.71 -6.35
C SER A 498 -17.62 24.63 -7.47
N LEU A 499 -17.08 24.50 -8.68
CA LEU A 499 -17.47 25.24 -9.88
C LEU A 499 -18.44 24.42 -10.76
N GLY A 500 -18.70 23.16 -10.41
CA GLY A 500 -19.56 22.25 -11.15
C GLY A 500 -18.84 21.41 -12.22
N ASN A 501 -17.51 21.45 -12.29
CA ASN A 501 -16.74 20.65 -13.24
C ASN A 501 -16.71 19.18 -12.83
N VAL A 502 -16.86 18.31 -13.82
CA VAL A 502 -17.03 16.87 -13.63
C VAL A 502 -15.76 16.14 -14.01
N THR A 503 -15.26 15.28 -13.12
CA THR A 503 -14.14 14.37 -13.41
C THR A 503 -14.55 12.94 -13.07
N ARG A 504 -14.39 12.01 -14.01
CA ARG A 504 -14.62 10.58 -13.75
C ARG A 504 -13.43 10.01 -12.97
N LEU A 505 -13.70 9.30 -11.87
CA LEU A 505 -12.65 8.77 -10.97
C LEU A 505 -12.36 7.28 -11.20
N LEU A 506 -13.31 6.52 -11.73
CA LEU A 506 -13.17 5.09 -12.09
C LEU A 506 -13.70 4.89 -13.50
N SER A 507 -12.90 4.32 -14.41
CA SER A 507 -13.29 4.16 -15.83
C SER A 507 -12.85 2.85 -16.51
N GLY A 508 -12.38 1.87 -15.74
CA GLY A 508 -11.99 0.57 -16.26
C GLY A 508 -13.19 -0.38 -16.42
N PRO A 509 -13.14 -1.33 -17.37
CA PRO A 509 -14.06 -2.48 -17.38
C PRO A 509 -13.98 -3.25 -16.05
N GLY A 510 -15.13 -3.64 -15.49
CA GLY A 510 -15.21 -4.28 -14.17
C GLY A 510 -15.17 -3.31 -12.98
N ASP A 511 -15.20 -2.00 -13.20
CA ASP A 511 -15.44 -1.03 -12.11
C ASP A 511 -16.93 -0.93 -11.79
N ASP A 512 -17.33 -1.38 -10.60
CA ASP A 512 -18.72 -1.35 -10.16
C ASP A 512 -19.08 -0.02 -9.47
N ALA A 513 -18.51 0.25 -8.29
CA ALA A 513 -18.95 1.38 -7.46
C ALA A 513 -17.89 1.87 -6.46
N VAL A 514 -17.95 3.15 -6.08
CA VAL A 514 -17.26 3.70 -4.90
C VAL A 514 -18.22 3.78 -3.72
N SER A 515 -17.91 3.07 -2.65
CA SER A 515 -18.81 2.94 -1.50
C SER A 515 -18.55 4.01 -0.44
N ALA A 516 -17.28 4.24 -0.06
CA ALA A 516 -16.91 5.15 1.05
C ALA A 516 -15.73 6.10 0.72
N ALA A 517 -15.57 7.14 1.54
CA ALA A 517 -14.50 8.13 1.42
C ALA A 517 -13.66 8.15 2.70
N SER A 518 -12.37 8.49 2.57
CA SER A 518 -11.52 8.75 3.74
C SER A 518 -12.04 9.94 4.53
N PRO A 519 -11.79 9.98 5.86
CA PRO A 519 -12.19 11.10 6.71
C PRO A 519 -11.70 12.47 6.24
N ASP A 520 -10.53 12.53 5.60
CA ASP A 520 -9.96 13.76 5.03
C ASP A 520 -10.40 14.05 3.58
N GLY A 521 -11.20 13.17 2.98
CA GLY A 521 -11.73 13.33 1.62
C GLY A 521 -10.71 13.12 0.49
N ARG A 522 -9.46 12.78 0.79
CA ARG A 522 -8.40 12.60 -0.21
C ARG A 522 -8.47 11.27 -0.93
N PHE A 523 -9.03 10.25 -0.29
CA PHE A 523 -9.11 8.91 -0.83
C PHE A 523 -10.55 8.43 -0.86
N LEU A 524 -10.84 7.57 -1.82
CA LEU A 524 -12.08 6.82 -1.92
C LEU A 524 -11.77 5.34 -1.90
N VAL A 525 -12.67 4.54 -1.35
CA VAL A 525 -12.61 3.08 -1.48
C VAL A 525 -13.74 2.60 -2.38
N GLY A 526 -13.38 1.85 -3.42
CA GLY A 526 -14.30 1.30 -4.40
C GLY A 526 -14.14 -0.19 -4.59
N ILE A 527 -15.10 -0.78 -5.29
CA ILE A 527 -15.15 -2.19 -5.65
C ILE A 527 -14.86 -2.29 -7.15
N THR A 528 -13.99 -3.22 -7.52
CA THR A 528 -13.65 -3.51 -8.89
C THR A 528 -13.42 -5.01 -9.07
N SER A 529 -14.00 -5.58 -10.13
CA SER A 529 -13.68 -6.91 -10.62
C SER A 529 -12.58 -6.89 -11.69
N ARG A 530 -12.02 -5.71 -12.04
CA ARG A 530 -11.01 -5.57 -13.11
C ARG A 530 -9.76 -6.44 -12.93
N TYR A 531 -9.47 -6.87 -11.70
CA TYR A 531 -8.31 -7.70 -11.35
C TYR A 531 -8.65 -9.19 -11.18
N ASP A 532 -9.94 -9.56 -11.25
CA ASP A 532 -10.39 -10.95 -11.23
C ASP A 532 -11.03 -11.28 -12.59
N THR A 533 -10.21 -11.88 -13.46
CA THR A 533 -10.62 -12.25 -14.82
C THR A 533 -11.32 -13.61 -14.90
N LEU A 534 -11.45 -14.33 -13.79
CA LEU A 534 -11.96 -15.72 -13.77
C LEU A 534 -13.38 -15.81 -13.22
N THR A 535 -13.68 -15.06 -12.17
CA THR A 535 -14.93 -15.20 -11.42
C THR A 535 -15.76 -13.93 -11.29
N ASP A 536 -15.26 -12.78 -11.78
CA ASP A 536 -15.91 -11.46 -11.65
C ASP A 536 -16.18 -11.08 -10.18
N HIS A 537 -15.34 -11.58 -9.26
CA HIS A 537 -15.46 -11.27 -7.84
C HIS A 537 -14.94 -9.85 -7.56
N GLY A 538 -15.72 -9.10 -6.78
CA GLY A 538 -15.36 -7.74 -6.39
C GLY A 538 -14.13 -7.71 -5.51
N GLN A 539 -13.19 -6.84 -5.80
CA GLN A 539 -12.01 -6.55 -5.00
C GLN A 539 -12.02 -5.09 -4.60
N LEU A 540 -11.41 -4.75 -3.46
CA LEU A 540 -11.35 -3.37 -3.02
C LEU A 540 -10.17 -2.62 -3.65
N VAL A 541 -10.41 -1.36 -3.99
CA VAL A 541 -9.40 -0.40 -4.47
C VAL A 541 -9.45 0.90 -3.69
N ILE A 542 -8.29 1.52 -3.54
CA ILE A 542 -8.16 2.91 -3.10
C ILE A 542 -7.94 3.80 -4.31
N VAL A 543 -8.73 4.87 -4.39
CA VAL A 543 -8.65 5.90 -5.42
C VAL A 543 -8.20 7.20 -4.77
N ASP A 544 -7.09 7.76 -5.25
CA ASP A 544 -6.66 9.10 -4.88
C ASP A 544 -7.49 10.14 -5.65
N VAL A 545 -8.18 11.03 -4.93
CA VAL A 545 -9.14 11.99 -5.49
C VAL A 545 -8.45 13.12 -6.27
N ALA A 546 -7.19 13.42 -5.96
CA ALA A 546 -6.45 14.51 -6.59
C ALA A 546 -5.80 14.07 -7.90
N SER A 547 -5.18 12.89 -7.91
CA SER A 547 -4.44 12.34 -9.06
C SER A 547 -5.29 11.40 -9.93
N GLY A 548 -6.38 10.84 -9.40
CA GLY A 548 -7.13 9.77 -10.06
C GLY A 548 -6.43 8.41 -10.04
N THR A 549 -5.31 8.29 -9.32
CA THR A 549 -4.55 7.03 -9.23
C THR A 549 -5.37 5.99 -8.48
N VAL A 550 -5.44 4.78 -9.04
CA VAL A 550 -6.13 3.64 -8.42
C VAL A 550 -5.09 2.61 -8.00
N ARG A 551 -5.15 2.15 -6.75
CA ARG A 551 -4.36 1.01 -6.27
C ARG A 551 -5.26 -0.06 -5.68
N ARG A 552 -4.89 -1.31 -5.89
CA ARG A 552 -5.55 -2.47 -5.27
C ARG A 552 -5.34 -2.44 -3.74
N LEU A 553 -6.39 -2.75 -2.99
CA LEU A 553 -6.39 -2.84 -1.53
C LEU A 553 -6.46 -4.30 -1.06
N THR A 554 -7.37 -5.10 -1.63
CA THR A 554 -7.52 -6.53 -1.29
C THR A 554 -7.14 -7.42 -2.46
N ASN A 555 -6.63 -8.62 -2.18
CA ASN A 555 -6.20 -9.60 -3.19
C ASN A 555 -6.69 -11.02 -2.86
N SER A 556 -8.00 -11.18 -2.72
CA SER A 556 -8.64 -12.45 -2.41
C SER A 556 -9.25 -13.08 -3.67
N ILE A 557 -9.43 -14.40 -3.65
CA ILE A 557 -10.23 -15.13 -4.66
C ILE A 557 -11.74 -15.03 -4.38
N GLU A 558 -12.13 -14.45 -3.25
CA GLU A 558 -13.51 -14.24 -2.81
C GLU A 558 -13.97 -12.81 -3.10
N SER A 559 -15.28 -12.56 -3.08
CA SER A 559 -15.82 -11.23 -3.38
C SER A 559 -15.92 -10.35 -2.13
N ASP A 560 -15.35 -9.16 -2.21
CA ASP A 560 -15.29 -8.12 -1.18
C ASP A 560 -16.24 -6.96 -1.51
N TYR A 561 -17.08 -6.57 -0.55
CA TYR A 561 -18.11 -5.55 -0.76
C TYR A 561 -18.41 -4.74 0.51
N ASN A 562 -19.10 -3.61 0.31
CA ASN A 562 -19.52 -2.66 1.34
C ASN A 562 -18.37 -2.17 2.25
N PRO A 563 -17.28 -1.62 1.69
CA PRO A 563 -16.19 -1.08 2.48
C PRO A 563 -16.59 0.21 3.20
N GLU A 564 -16.21 0.31 4.48
CA GLU A 564 -16.42 1.48 5.33
C GLU A 564 -15.14 1.89 6.06
N TRP A 565 -14.77 3.16 5.90
CA TRP A 565 -13.59 3.73 6.53
C TRP A 565 -13.77 3.88 8.03
N ARG A 566 -12.74 3.50 8.78
CA ARG A 566 -12.66 3.81 10.20
C ARG A 566 -12.49 5.32 10.39
N PRO A 567 -13.16 5.95 11.37
CA PRO A 567 -13.15 7.41 11.51
C PRO A 567 -11.76 8.02 11.74
N ASP A 568 -10.82 7.25 12.31
CA ASP A 568 -9.44 7.71 12.53
C ASP A 568 -8.57 7.66 11.27
N GLY A 569 -9.04 7.01 10.20
CA GLY A 569 -8.35 6.88 8.93
C GLY A 569 -7.45 5.66 8.79
N THR A 570 -7.26 4.88 9.85
CA THR A 570 -6.21 3.86 9.89
C THR A 570 -6.60 2.55 9.22
N GLN A 571 -7.90 2.24 9.17
CA GLN A 571 -8.43 0.95 8.72
C GLN A 571 -9.72 1.08 7.91
N ILE A 572 -10.05 0.02 7.19
CA ILE A 572 -11.26 -0.12 6.38
C ILE A 572 -11.90 -1.47 6.71
N ALA A 573 -13.17 -1.46 7.10
CA ALA A 573 -13.96 -2.67 7.30
C ALA A 573 -14.75 -3.01 6.04
N PHE A 574 -14.93 -4.29 5.73
CA PHE A 574 -15.71 -4.75 4.59
C PHE A 574 -16.28 -6.14 4.84
N LEU A 575 -17.16 -6.60 3.96
CA LEU A 575 -17.67 -7.98 3.96
C LEU A 575 -16.98 -8.79 2.88
N ARG A 576 -16.65 -10.04 3.21
CA ARG A 576 -16.17 -11.04 2.27
C ARG A 576 -17.17 -12.18 2.19
N ARG A 577 -17.59 -12.50 0.97
CA ARG A 577 -18.47 -13.63 0.67
C ARG A 577 -17.65 -14.81 0.17
N PHE A 578 -17.74 -15.93 0.88
CA PHE A 578 -17.09 -17.18 0.48
C PHE A 578 -18.02 -17.99 -0.41
N PHE A 579 -17.66 -18.19 -1.68
CA PHE A 579 -18.49 -18.95 -2.61
C PHE A 579 -18.30 -20.47 -2.47
N SER A 580 -17.22 -20.92 -1.81
CA SER A 580 -16.91 -22.33 -1.59
C SER A 580 -17.56 -22.93 -0.33
N ARG A 581 -18.23 -22.11 0.50
CA ARG A 581 -18.84 -22.53 1.77
C ARG A 581 -20.33 -22.21 1.76
N THR A 582 -21.13 -23.06 2.40
CA THR A 582 -22.56 -22.84 2.61
C THR A 582 -22.78 -21.64 3.56
N SER A 583 -22.83 -20.43 2.98
CA SER A 583 -23.60 -19.24 3.38
C SER A 583 -23.17 -18.29 4.52
N ASP A 584 -21.91 -18.23 4.96
CA ASP A 584 -21.52 -17.22 5.97
C ASP A 584 -20.57 -16.15 5.39
N ASP A 585 -21.04 -14.90 5.35
CA ASP A 585 -20.23 -13.72 5.06
C ASP A 585 -19.27 -13.47 6.26
N ALA A 586 -17.97 -13.24 6.00
CA ALA A 586 -17.06 -12.76 7.04
C ALA A 586 -16.99 -11.24 7.04
N VAL A 587 -16.78 -10.69 8.23
CA VAL A 587 -16.39 -9.29 8.39
C VAL A 587 -14.90 -9.22 8.42
N CYS A 588 -14.34 -8.42 7.52
CA CYS A 588 -12.91 -8.21 7.40
C CYS A 588 -12.55 -6.76 7.75
N VAL A 589 -11.34 -6.57 8.27
CA VAL A 589 -10.73 -5.26 8.47
C VAL A 589 -9.33 -5.31 7.85
N VAL A 590 -8.97 -4.27 7.11
CA VAL A 590 -7.66 -4.10 6.49
C VAL A 590 -7.12 -2.70 6.77
N ASP A 591 -5.80 -2.57 6.92
CA ASP A 591 -5.16 -1.26 7.05
C ASP A 591 -5.23 -0.48 5.72
N PHE A 592 -5.07 0.85 5.79
CA PHE A 592 -5.11 1.69 4.58
C PHE A 592 -4.11 1.23 3.52
N ASP A 593 -2.88 0.88 3.88
CA ASP A 593 -1.87 0.39 2.93
C ASP A 593 -2.15 -1.01 2.35
N GLY A 594 -3.22 -1.69 2.80
CA GLY A 594 -3.58 -3.05 2.38
C GLY A 594 -2.89 -4.14 3.18
N ALA A 595 -2.12 -3.79 4.21
CA ALA A 595 -1.49 -4.77 5.08
C ALA A 595 -2.39 -5.16 6.27
N ASP A 596 -2.00 -6.22 6.98
CA ASP A 596 -2.68 -6.75 8.18
C ASP A 596 -4.20 -6.94 8.02
N GLU A 597 -4.60 -7.62 6.93
CA GLU A 597 -5.98 -8.03 6.72
C GLU A 597 -6.40 -9.14 7.69
N GLN A 598 -7.52 -8.93 8.38
CA GLN A 598 -8.09 -9.91 9.31
C GLN A 598 -9.58 -10.10 9.04
N CYS A 599 -10.02 -11.35 8.90
CA CYS A 599 -11.42 -11.70 8.66
C CYS A 599 -11.96 -12.58 9.78
N THR A 600 -13.13 -12.22 10.29
CA THR A 600 -13.85 -12.93 11.34
C THR A 600 -15.24 -13.29 10.84
N VAL A 601 -15.62 -14.56 10.97
CA VAL A 601 -16.97 -15.02 10.61
C VAL A 601 -17.97 -14.46 11.63
N ALA A 602 -19.05 -13.83 11.14
CA ALA A 602 -20.09 -13.28 12.00
C ALA A 602 -20.94 -14.40 12.62
N THR A 603 -21.38 -14.23 13.87
CA THR A 603 -22.26 -15.21 14.55
C THR A 603 -23.70 -15.25 14.03
N LEU A 604 -24.07 -14.35 13.12
CA LEU A 604 -25.38 -14.27 12.48
C LEU A 604 -25.22 -14.03 10.98
N THR A 605 -26.21 -14.45 10.19
CA THR A 605 -26.28 -14.17 8.76
C THR A 605 -26.48 -12.67 8.52
N LEU A 606 -25.55 -12.04 7.81
CA LEU A 606 -25.63 -10.64 7.42
C LEU A 606 -26.29 -10.53 6.05
N THR A 607 -27.34 -9.71 5.93
CA THR A 607 -27.97 -9.41 4.63
C THR A 607 -28.08 -7.91 4.49
N GLY A 608 -27.36 -7.32 3.54
CA GLY A 608 -27.48 -5.88 3.24
C GLY A 608 -26.37 -4.98 3.76
N GLY A 609 -25.24 -5.54 4.21
CA GLY A 609 -23.98 -4.79 4.33
C GLY A 609 -23.56 -4.32 5.72
N VAL A 610 -22.32 -3.84 5.80
CA VAL A 610 -21.81 -3.05 6.92
C VAL A 610 -22.21 -1.61 6.70
N PHE A 611 -22.72 -0.99 7.75
CA PHE A 611 -23.16 0.39 7.78
C PHE A 611 -22.07 1.30 8.40
N GLY A 612 -21.17 0.76 9.20
CA GLY A 612 -19.95 1.46 9.61
C GLY A 612 -19.81 1.57 11.12
N TRP A 613 -18.79 2.32 11.53
CA TRP A 613 -18.24 2.24 12.89
C TRP A 613 -19.07 2.98 13.94
N ILE A 614 -19.38 2.28 15.03
CA ILE A 614 -19.95 2.83 16.28
C ILE A 614 -18.81 3.34 17.18
N ASP A 615 -17.74 2.57 17.24
CA ASP A 615 -16.50 2.85 17.97
C ASP A 615 -15.30 2.21 17.24
N ASN A 616 -14.16 2.04 17.91
CA ASN A 616 -12.93 1.50 17.32
C ASN A 616 -12.94 -0.02 17.05
N ARG A 617 -13.98 -0.73 17.47
CA ARG A 617 -14.09 -2.19 17.45
C ARG A 617 -15.46 -2.69 16.97
N THR A 618 -16.49 -1.87 17.09
CA THR A 618 -17.87 -2.27 16.82
C THR A 618 -18.41 -1.57 15.56
N LEU A 619 -18.97 -2.36 14.67
CA LEU A 619 -19.70 -1.92 13.48
C LEU A 619 -21.21 -2.03 13.69
N LEU A 620 -21.98 -1.19 12.99
CA LEU A 620 -23.39 -1.40 12.76
C LEU A 620 -23.56 -2.17 11.43
N ALA A 621 -24.39 -3.20 11.40
CA ALA A 621 -24.65 -4.03 10.22
C ALA A 621 -26.13 -4.43 10.14
N ALA A 622 -26.59 -4.91 8.97
CA ALA A 622 -27.92 -5.51 8.80
C ALA A 622 -27.90 -7.02 9.02
N HIS A 623 -28.87 -7.48 9.80
CA HIS A 623 -29.17 -8.89 10.03
C HIS A 623 -30.05 -9.49 8.92
N GLY A 624 -30.02 -10.83 8.79
CA GLY A 624 -30.77 -11.65 7.83
C GLY A 624 -32.27 -11.36 7.69
N ASP A 625 -32.91 -10.88 8.76
CA ASP A 625 -34.34 -10.53 8.78
C ASP A 625 -34.61 -9.03 8.58
N GLY A 626 -33.59 -8.28 8.19
CA GLY A 626 -33.63 -6.84 7.93
C GLY A 626 -33.41 -5.96 9.17
N SER A 627 -33.33 -6.52 10.38
CA SER A 627 -33.07 -5.74 11.60
C SER A 627 -31.60 -5.29 11.69
N LEU A 628 -31.34 -4.23 12.47
CA LEU A 628 -29.98 -3.77 12.72
C LEU A 628 -29.29 -4.65 13.77
N ALA A 629 -27.95 -4.75 13.70
CA ALA A 629 -27.13 -5.43 14.69
C ALA A 629 -25.83 -4.68 14.94
N ARG A 630 -25.35 -4.70 16.19
CA ARG A 630 -23.98 -4.33 16.55
C ARG A 630 -23.08 -5.53 16.33
N LEU A 631 -21.94 -5.35 15.68
CA LEU A 631 -21.01 -6.40 15.33
C LEU A 631 -19.61 -6.06 15.83
N ASP A 632 -19.03 -6.92 16.65
CA ASP A 632 -17.65 -6.82 17.10
C ASP A 632 -16.71 -7.42 16.02
N VAL A 633 -15.85 -6.60 15.43
CA VAL A 633 -14.98 -7.02 14.30
C VAL A 633 -13.90 -8.04 14.69
N VAL A 634 -13.54 -8.11 15.98
CA VAL A 634 -12.49 -9.01 16.48
C VAL A 634 -13.09 -10.38 16.84
N THR A 635 -14.25 -10.39 17.46
CA THR A 635 -14.88 -11.65 17.94
C THR A 635 -15.95 -12.20 17.00
N GLY A 636 -16.44 -11.39 16.06
CA GLY A 636 -17.58 -11.73 15.21
C GLY A 636 -18.91 -11.75 15.95
N LYS A 637 -18.92 -11.42 17.26
CA LYS A 637 -20.12 -11.43 18.09
C LYS A 637 -21.07 -10.34 17.64
N THR A 638 -22.32 -10.73 17.45
CA THR A 638 -23.39 -9.84 17.01
C THR A 638 -24.48 -9.69 18.07
N GLU A 639 -24.89 -8.45 18.33
CA GLU A 639 -26.03 -8.10 19.21
C GLU A 639 -27.12 -7.44 18.37
N ARG A 640 -28.30 -8.06 18.34
CA ARG A 640 -29.44 -7.56 17.57
C ARG A 640 -30.05 -6.32 18.22
N ILE A 641 -30.44 -5.36 17.39
CA ILE A 641 -31.21 -4.18 17.75
C ILE A 641 -32.62 -4.34 17.16
N PRO A 642 -33.62 -4.72 17.98
CA PRO A 642 -35.00 -4.81 17.52
C PRO A 642 -35.52 -3.45 17.03
N ASP A 643 -36.59 -3.47 16.23
CA ASP A 643 -37.45 -2.31 15.92
C ASP A 643 -36.96 -1.29 14.86
N LEU A 644 -35.81 -1.53 14.22
CA LEU A 644 -35.32 -0.69 13.11
C LEU A 644 -34.89 -1.57 11.90
N LEU A 645 -35.54 -1.36 10.76
CA LEU A 645 -35.30 -2.04 9.46
C LEU A 645 -34.88 -1.03 8.37
N GLY A 646 -33.63 -0.97 7.91
CA GLY A 646 -33.26 -0.14 6.74
C GLY A 646 -31.83 0.45 6.69
N GLN A 647 -31.51 1.10 5.56
CA GLN A 647 -30.19 1.01 4.89
C GLN A 647 -29.38 2.33 4.67
N ILE A 648 -29.60 3.47 5.35
CA ILE A 648 -28.91 4.75 4.97
C ILE A 648 -28.22 5.47 6.14
N ILE A 649 -27.10 6.11 5.84
CA ILE A 649 -26.07 6.52 6.80
C ILE A 649 -25.55 7.90 6.42
N SER A 650 -25.39 8.80 7.40
CA SER A 650 -24.71 10.07 7.16
C SER A 650 -23.20 9.88 7.10
N LEU A 651 -22.54 10.70 6.28
CA LEU A 651 -21.09 10.65 6.02
C LEU A 651 -20.20 10.82 7.27
N ASP A 652 -20.75 11.41 8.32
CA ASP A 652 -20.06 11.59 9.59
C ASP A 652 -20.14 10.35 10.49
N GLY A 653 -20.98 9.37 10.16
CA GLY A 653 -21.18 8.17 10.96
C GLY A 653 -21.79 8.42 12.35
N ASP A 654 -22.23 9.65 12.65
CA ASP A 654 -22.80 10.07 13.92
C ASP A 654 -24.33 10.02 13.91
N LEU A 655 -24.95 10.21 12.74
CA LEU A 655 -26.39 10.08 12.53
C LEU A 655 -26.69 8.97 11.51
N ARG A 656 -27.89 8.42 11.57
CA ARG A 656 -28.32 7.32 10.69
C ARG A 656 -29.74 7.60 10.26
N LEU A 657 -30.00 7.27 9.00
CA LEU A 657 -31.29 7.51 8.37
C LEU A 657 -31.87 6.19 7.90
N CYS A 658 -33.00 5.83 8.46
CA CYS A 658 -33.62 4.58 8.13
C CYS A 658 -34.98 4.80 7.46
N LEU A 659 -35.25 4.05 6.39
CA LEU A 659 -36.60 3.82 5.91
C LEU A 659 -37.20 2.64 6.68
N CYS A 660 -37.62 2.90 7.91
CA CYS A 660 -37.98 1.91 8.91
C CYS A 660 -39.50 1.86 9.16
N ARG A 661 -40.00 0.70 9.62
CA ARG A 661 -41.32 0.57 10.27
C ARG A 661 -41.14 0.66 11.79
N THR A 662 -42.00 1.39 12.48
CA THR A 662 -42.07 1.35 13.94
C THR A 662 -42.86 0.12 14.42
N PRO A 663 -42.62 -0.34 15.67
CA PRO A 663 -43.43 -1.38 16.29
C PRO A 663 -44.92 -1.02 16.25
N GLY A 664 -45.74 -1.86 15.61
CA GLY A 664 -47.20 -1.67 15.48
C GLY A 664 -47.65 -0.75 14.34
N GLY A 665 -46.75 -0.25 13.50
CA GLY A 665 -47.08 0.54 12.31
C GLY A 665 -47.05 -0.30 11.02
N ASP A 666 -48.10 -0.21 10.21
CA ASP A 666 -48.22 -0.97 8.96
C ASP A 666 -47.35 -0.42 7.81
N GLU A 667 -46.84 0.81 7.91
CA GLU A 667 -46.16 1.53 6.81
C GLU A 667 -44.78 2.09 7.19
N SER A 668 -43.82 2.01 6.27
CA SER A 668 -42.45 2.53 6.46
C SER A 668 -42.37 4.06 6.34
N SER A 669 -41.63 4.70 7.24
CA SER A 669 -41.33 6.15 7.22
C SER A 669 -39.84 6.39 7.40
N LEU A 670 -39.40 7.61 7.11
CA LEU A 670 -38.00 8.02 7.27
C LEU A 670 -37.72 8.46 8.71
N TYR A 671 -36.69 7.90 9.34
CA TYR A 671 -36.25 8.20 10.71
C TYR A 671 -34.79 8.62 10.76
N VAL A 672 -34.44 9.52 11.68
CA VAL A 672 -33.07 9.95 11.98
C VAL A 672 -32.72 9.56 13.42
N PHE A 673 -31.56 8.96 13.67
CA PHE A 673 -31.08 8.63 15.01
C PHE A 673 -29.56 8.78 15.16
N PRO A 674 -29.03 8.98 16.38
CA PRO A 674 -27.60 8.90 16.65
C PRO A 674 -27.08 7.47 16.43
N ALA A 675 -25.94 7.30 15.77
CA ALA A 675 -25.36 5.99 15.45
C ALA A 675 -25.05 5.16 16.71
N LYS A 676 -24.70 5.82 17.81
CA LYS A 676 -24.44 5.19 19.11
C LYS A 676 -25.72 4.78 19.84
N ASP A 677 -26.83 5.44 19.55
CA ASP A 677 -28.12 5.21 20.19
C ASP A 677 -29.27 5.12 19.17
N PRO A 678 -29.40 3.97 18.47
CA PRO A 678 -30.48 3.77 17.51
C PRO A 678 -31.88 3.86 18.11
N SER A 679 -32.05 3.52 19.39
CA SER A 679 -33.32 3.65 20.12
C SER A 679 -33.85 5.08 20.17
N ALA A 680 -32.99 6.10 19.98
CA ALA A 680 -33.40 7.50 19.99
C ALA A 680 -33.94 8.00 18.63
N ALA A 681 -34.56 7.13 17.82
CA ALA A 681 -35.07 7.50 16.50
C ALA A 681 -36.15 8.59 16.51
N ARG A 682 -36.03 9.53 15.58
CA ARG A 682 -36.92 10.68 15.37
C ARG A 682 -37.51 10.63 13.95
N PRO A 683 -38.84 10.70 13.76
CA PRO A 683 -39.45 10.66 12.43
C PRO A 683 -39.20 11.96 11.64
N LEU A 684 -39.00 11.87 10.33
CA LEU A 684 -38.89 13.04 9.46
C LEU A 684 -40.26 13.41 8.85
N LEU A 685 -40.68 14.66 9.05
CA LEU A 685 -41.90 15.22 8.50
C LEU A 685 -41.61 16.24 7.39
N PHE A 686 -42.43 16.22 6.34
CA PHE A 686 -42.46 17.23 5.29
C PHE A 686 -43.88 17.75 5.14
N GLU A 687 -44.08 19.06 5.15
CA GLU A 687 -45.42 19.68 5.18
C GLU A 687 -46.32 19.07 6.29
N ASN A 688 -45.74 18.79 7.46
CA ASN A 688 -46.39 18.12 8.61
C ASN A 688 -46.92 16.71 8.34
N ARG A 689 -46.43 16.01 7.31
CA ARG A 689 -46.79 14.63 7.00
C ARG A 689 -45.55 13.72 7.01
N PRO A 690 -45.70 12.45 7.41
CA PRO A 690 -44.62 11.48 7.30
C PRO A 690 -44.23 11.27 5.84
N LEU A 691 -42.93 11.20 5.59
CA LEU A 691 -42.39 10.98 4.26
C LEU A 691 -42.49 9.50 3.87
N ARG A 692 -43.55 9.15 3.13
CA ARG A 692 -43.82 7.80 2.62
C ARG A 692 -43.20 7.61 1.24
N GLY A 693 -42.58 6.45 0.99
CA GLY A 693 -42.05 6.10 -0.34
C GLY A 693 -40.92 7.01 -0.87
N ALA A 694 -40.25 7.76 0.02
CA ALA A 694 -39.19 8.69 -0.36
C ALA A 694 -37.87 7.95 -0.62
N GLN A 695 -37.18 8.31 -1.72
CA GLN A 695 -35.79 7.90 -1.95
C GLN A 695 -34.85 8.90 -1.29
N ALA A 696 -34.39 8.57 -0.08
CA ALA A 696 -33.52 9.46 0.64
C ALA A 696 -32.05 9.32 0.20
N TYR A 697 -31.38 10.45 0.00
CA TYR A 697 -29.94 10.52 -0.26
C TYR A 697 -29.35 11.55 0.68
N ILE A 698 -28.47 11.14 1.59
CA ILE A 698 -27.81 12.08 2.51
C ILE A 698 -26.53 12.62 1.86
N GLY A 699 -26.50 13.92 1.63
CA GLY A 699 -25.25 14.67 1.68
C GLY A 699 -25.15 15.29 3.07
N SER A 700 -24.26 14.78 3.95
CA SER A 700 -23.86 15.57 5.12
C SER A 700 -23.21 16.85 4.59
N LEU A 701 -23.72 17.98 5.05
CA LEU A 701 -23.26 19.29 4.64
C LEU A 701 -22.16 19.78 5.58
N PHE A 702 -22.15 19.32 6.84
CA PHE A 702 -21.11 19.61 7.84
C PHE A 702 -21.09 18.57 8.96
N THR A 703 -19.92 17.97 9.19
CA THR A 703 -19.33 17.67 10.52
C THR A 703 -17.94 17.08 10.28
N GLU A 704 -16.89 17.84 10.63
CA GLU A 704 -15.51 17.34 10.61
C GLU A 704 -15.33 16.42 11.83
N ARG A 705 -15.48 15.10 11.67
CA ARG A 705 -14.94 14.19 12.67
C ARG A 705 -13.43 14.39 12.73
N SER A 706 -12.89 14.46 13.93
CA SER A 706 -11.45 14.62 14.13
C SER A 706 -10.72 13.31 13.75
N TRP A 707 -10.07 13.25 12.58
CA TRP A 707 -9.27 12.08 12.14
C TRP A 707 -7.82 12.20 12.59
N LEU A 708 -7.02 11.11 12.52
CA LEU A 708 -5.57 11.20 12.76
C LEU A 708 -4.94 12.04 11.64
N ASP A 709 -4.57 13.28 11.97
CA ASP A 709 -4.06 14.24 10.99
C ASP A 709 -2.53 14.16 10.88
N THR A 710 -1.85 14.07 12.02
CA THR A 710 -0.39 13.94 12.08
C THR A 710 0.00 12.77 12.98
N LEU A 711 1.06 12.07 12.58
CA LEU A 711 1.78 11.08 13.37
C LEU A 711 3.23 11.55 13.46
N ARG A 712 3.81 11.52 14.65
CA ARG A 712 5.19 11.95 14.89
C ARG A 712 5.92 10.93 15.75
N LEU A 713 7.07 10.47 15.28
CA LEU A 713 8.02 9.71 16.08
C LEU A 713 8.71 10.66 17.07
N VAL A 714 8.58 10.37 18.35
CA VAL A 714 9.24 11.12 19.43
C VAL A 714 10.72 10.78 19.41
N ARG A 715 11.53 11.72 18.91
CA ARG A 715 12.97 11.52 18.72
C ARG A 715 13.65 11.43 20.10
N PRO A 716 14.55 10.46 20.31
CA PRO A 716 15.40 10.45 21.48
C PRO A 716 16.18 11.76 21.62
N THR A 717 16.39 12.20 22.86
CA THR A 717 17.15 13.42 23.18
C THR A 717 18.67 13.29 22.98
N GLY A 718 19.16 12.11 22.58
CA GLY A 718 20.55 11.80 22.29
C GLY A 718 20.73 10.40 21.72
N ALA A 719 21.98 9.96 21.57
CA ALA A 719 22.28 8.61 21.10
C ALA A 719 21.78 7.54 22.09
N LEU A 720 21.24 6.46 21.53
CA LEU A 720 20.72 5.31 22.26
C LEU A 720 21.85 4.32 22.52
N SER A 721 22.00 3.82 23.75
CA SER A 721 23.05 2.84 24.05
C SER A 721 22.80 1.47 23.39
N VAL A 722 23.85 0.84 22.87
CA VAL A 722 23.85 -0.53 22.33
C VAL A 722 23.61 -1.61 23.40
N GLU A 723 23.82 -1.30 24.68
CA GLU A 723 23.85 -2.27 25.79
C GLU A 723 22.46 -2.60 26.38
N HIS A 724 21.39 -1.99 25.87
CA HIS A 724 20.03 -2.25 26.30
C HIS A 724 19.01 -1.94 25.21
N THR A 725 17.81 -2.49 25.36
CA THR A 725 16.67 -2.20 24.49
C THR A 725 16.04 -0.86 24.84
N HIS A 726 15.35 -0.26 23.88
CA HIS A 726 14.76 1.08 23.99
C HIS A 726 13.32 1.07 23.55
N GLN A 727 12.45 1.67 24.34
CA GLN A 727 11.05 1.80 23.96
C GLN A 727 10.82 3.11 23.20
N LEU A 728 10.60 3.01 21.89
CA LEU A 728 10.26 4.15 21.06
C LEU A 728 8.81 4.60 21.30
N ARG A 729 8.54 5.86 20.98
CA ARG A 729 7.24 6.50 21.17
C ARG A 729 6.81 7.26 19.93
N ALA A 730 5.50 7.27 19.71
CA ALA A 730 4.88 8.10 18.69
C ALA A 730 3.73 8.90 19.32
N GLU A 731 3.52 10.10 18.80
CA GLU A 731 2.46 11.01 19.19
C GLU A 731 1.58 11.31 17.97
N GLY A 732 0.28 11.34 18.18
CA GLY A 732 -0.69 11.70 17.14
C GLY A 732 -1.43 12.97 17.51
N ARG A 733 -1.79 13.78 16.52
CA ARG A 733 -2.78 14.85 16.68
C ARG A 733 -3.93 14.63 15.72
N ARG A 734 -5.13 14.90 16.21
CA ARG A 734 -6.33 14.87 15.38
C ARG A 734 -6.47 16.17 14.58
N SER A 735 -7.35 16.19 13.59
CA SER A 735 -7.60 17.38 12.76
C SER A 735 -8.14 18.60 13.52
N ASP A 736 -8.71 18.42 14.71
CA ASP A 736 -9.12 19.50 15.60
C ASP A 736 -7.99 19.98 16.56
N GLY A 737 -6.79 19.43 16.41
CA GLY A 737 -5.60 19.77 17.19
C GLY A 737 -5.48 19.05 18.54
N ALA A 738 -6.50 18.29 18.98
CA ALA A 738 -6.44 17.51 20.21
C ALA A 738 -5.47 16.30 20.06
N PRO A 739 -4.89 15.78 21.16
CA PRO A 739 -4.11 14.55 21.12
C PRO A 739 -4.94 13.38 20.58
N ALA A 740 -4.37 12.62 19.64
CA ALA A 740 -4.99 11.42 19.09
C ALA A 740 -4.54 10.18 19.85
N GLN A 741 -5.48 9.31 20.19
CA GLN A 741 -5.15 7.97 20.64
C GLN A 741 -4.67 7.15 19.44
N LEU A 742 -3.45 6.60 19.53
CA LEU A 742 -2.84 5.83 18.46
C LEU A 742 -3.18 4.35 18.63
N HIS A 743 -3.68 3.75 17.56
CA HIS A 743 -3.95 2.32 17.46
C HIS A 743 -3.23 1.77 16.22
N ASN A 744 -2.87 0.49 16.25
CA ASN A 744 -2.28 -0.23 15.11
C ASN A 744 -1.03 0.45 14.53
N LEU A 745 -0.10 0.82 15.43
CA LEU A 745 1.20 1.31 15.00
C LEU A 745 2.05 0.14 14.50
N ARG A 746 2.53 0.25 13.27
CA ARG A 746 3.56 -0.63 12.71
C ARG A 746 4.91 0.08 12.79
N TRP A 747 5.86 -0.58 13.42
CA TRP A 747 7.24 -0.12 13.53
C TRP A 747 8.14 -0.93 12.61
N THR A 748 9.01 -0.27 11.86
CA THR A 748 9.93 -0.93 10.94
C THR A 748 11.32 -0.31 11.05
N SER A 749 12.35 -1.16 11.12
CA SER A 749 13.75 -0.74 10.96
C SER A 749 14.17 -0.97 9.52
N ARG A 750 14.61 0.09 8.82
CA ARG A 750 15.26 -0.03 7.51
C ARG A 750 16.75 -0.34 7.63
N SER A 751 17.26 -0.52 8.84
CA SER A 751 18.66 -0.88 9.10
C SER A 751 18.74 -2.01 10.13
N PRO A 752 18.14 -3.20 9.84
CA PRO A 752 18.02 -4.30 10.80
C PRO A 752 19.38 -4.84 11.28
N MET A 753 20.44 -4.63 10.49
CA MET A 753 21.81 -4.96 10.87
C MET A 753 22.37 -4.07 12.00
N VAL A 754 21.82 -2.87 12.22
CA VAL A 754 22.23 -1.95 13.30
C VAL A 754 21.31 -2.12 14.51
N ALA A 755 19.99 -2.13 14.28
CA ALA A 755 18.99 -2.42 15.32
C ALA A 755 17.70 -2.94 14.67
N THR A 756 17.01 -3.85 15.35
CA THR A 756 15.66 -4.30 14.99
C THR A 756 14.63 -3.55 15.84
N VAL A 757 13.39 -3.44 15.38
CA VAL A 757 12.27 -2.90 16.17
C VAL A 757 11.09 -3.87 16.04
N ASP A 758 10.41 -4.16 17.15
CA ASP A 758 9.22 -5.02 17.15
C ASP A 758 7.92 -4.22 17.02
N SER A 759 6.79 -4.93 16.96
CA SER A 759 5.45 -4.34 16.81
C SER A 759 5.04 -3.41 17.95
N PHE A 760 5.67 -3.51 19.12
CA PHE A 760 5.41 -2.63 20.25
C PHE A 760 6.30 -1.38 20.24
N GLY A 761 7.24 -1.27 19.29
CA GLY A 761 8.19 -0.17 19.22
C GLY A 761 9.42 -0.37 20.09
N VAL A 762 9.70 -1.60 20.56
CA VAL A 762 10.94 -1.92 21.27
C VAL A 762 12.07 -2.05 20.27
N LEU A 763 12.96 -1.07 20.26
CA LEU A 763 14.20 -1.07 19.49
C LEU A 763 15.25 -1.89 20.23
N ARG A 764 15.77 -2.92 19.56
CA ARG A 764 16.85 -3.80 20.02
C ARG A 764 18.13 -3.51 19.23
N PRO A 765 19.11 -2.80 19.81
CA PRO A 765 20.39 -2.57 19.17
C PRO A 765 21.16 -3.88 18.95
N ARG A 766 21.88 -3.96 17.83
CA ARG A 766 22.80 -5.08 17.51
C ARG A 766 24.25 -4.63 17.44
N ARG A 767 24.49 -3.41 16.95
CA ARG A 767 25.82 -2.79 16.88
C ARG A 767 25.71 -1.26 16.88
N ILE A 768 26.82 -0.61 17.18
CA ILE A 768 26.99 0.84 17.08
C ILE A 768 26.81 1.27 15.62
N GLY A 769 26.13 2.40 15.41
CA GLY A 769 25.83 2.92 14.08
C GLY A 769 24.54 3.72 14.07
N LYS A 770 24.05 4.08 12.88
CA LYS A 770 22.77 4.80 12.75
C LYS A 770 21.70 3.86 12.19
N VAL A 771 20.50 3.91 12.75
CA VAL A 771 19.34 3.11 12.34
C VAL A 771 18.22 4.03 11.85
N TRP A 772 17.68 3.75 10.67
CA TRP A 772 16.50 4.44 10.16
C TRP A 772 15.23 3.72 10.60
N VAL A 773 14.45 4.34 11.48
CA VAL A 773 13.20 3.78 12.01
C VAL A 773 12.00 4.49 11.39
N VAL A 774 10.99 3.72 11.01
CA VAL A 774 9.72 4.19 10.48
C VAL A 774 8.61 3.75 11.42
N VAL A 775 7.68 4.67 11.72
CA VAL A 775 6.42 4.38 12.39
C VAL A 775 5.27 4.70 11.44
N SER A 776 4.30 3.80 11.35
CA SER A 776 3.14 3.90 10.47
C SER A 776 1.87 3.60 11.26
N ALA A 777 0.81 4.38 11.07
CA ALA A 777 -0.53 4.07 11.59
C ALA A 777 -1.36 3.43 10.46
N GLY A 778 -1.21 2.13 10.23
CA GLY A 778 -1.90 1.41 9.14
C GLY A 778 -1.61 1.95 7.73
N GLY A 779 -0.47 2.61 7.51
CA GLY A 779 -0.13 3.27 6.24
C GLY A 779 -0.80 4.64 6.04
N TRP A 780 -1.71 5.04 6.93
CA TRP A 780 -2.46 6.29 6.83
C TRP A 780 -1.58 7.53 7.05
N ARG A 781 -0.81 7.50 8.13
CA ARG A 781 0.21 8.49 8.45
C ARG A 781 1.49 7.77 8.82
N THR A 782 2.60 8.29 8.34
CA THR A 782 3.93 7.74 8.60
C THR A 782 4.86 8.84 9.05
N ASP A 783 5.76 8.53 9.97
CA ASP A 783 6.92 9.37 10.29
C ASP A 783 8.16 8.48 10.35
N SER A 784 9.33 9.08 10.19
CA SER A 784 10.59 8.37 10.28
C SER A 784 11.69 9.22 10.89
N ALA A 785 12.67 8.56 11.50
CA ALA A 785 13.81 9.20 12.09
C ALA A 785 15.07 8.35 11.96
N LEU A 786 16.19 9.02 11.73
CA LEU A 786 17.51 8.44 11.92
C LEU A 786 17.86 8.53 13.41
N ILE A 787 18.08 7.38 14.02
CA ILE A 787 18.46 7.26 15.44
C ILE A 787 19.90 6.77 15.51
N GLU A 788 20.71 7.40 16.35
CA GLU A 788 22.09 7.00 16.57
C GLU A 788 22.17 5.98 17.71
N ILE A 789 22.90 4.89 17.48
CA ILE A 789 23.24 3.87 18.46
C ILE A 789 24.72 4.02 18.81
N SER A 790 25.02 4.23 20.09
CA SER A 790 26.38 4.42 20.62
C SER A 790 26.66 3.54 21.84
N THR A 791 27.85 3.64 22.42
CA THR A 791 28.13 3.07 23.75
C THR A 791 27.42 3.87 24.84
N ALA A 792 27.04 3.20 25.93
CA ALA A 792 26.49 3.86 27.11
C ALA A 792 27.53 4.83 27.71
N THR A 793 27.11 6.04 28.05
CA THR A 793 27.93 7.02 28.76
C THR A 793 27.30 7.34 30.11
N SER A 794 28.12 7.37 31.15
CA SER A 794 27.70 7.76 32.50
C SER A 794 28.73 8.67 33.18
N HIS A 795 28.25 9.64 33.95
CA HIS A 795 29.09 10.53 34.76
C HIS A 795 28.72 10.41 36.23
N VAL A 796 29.68 10.02 37.08
CA VAL A 796 29.44 9.90 38.52
C VAL A 796 29.21 11.29 39.12
N VAL A 797 28.07 11.45 39.80
CA VAL A 797 27.66 12.70 40.45
C VAL A 797 27.86 12.61 41.96
N VAL A 798 27.59 11.44 42.54
CA VAL A 798 27.74 11.18 43.98
C VAL A 798 28.59 9.94 44.18
N ARG A 799 29.60 10.05 45.06
CA ARG A 799 30.34 8.93 45.63
C ARG A 799 30.25 9.08 47.14
N GLU A 800 29.61 8.13 47.81
CA GLU A 800 29.38 8.18 49.25
C GLU A 800 30.00 6.97 49.94
N GLY A 801 30.82 7.24 50.96
CA GLY A 801 31.48 6.24 51.80
C GLY A 801 31.05 6.32 53.27
N TRP A 802 30.07 7.18 53.59
CA TRP A 802 29.55 7.41 54.94
C TRP A 802 30.61 7.87 55.93
N ASP A 803 31.49 8.77 55.48
CA ASP A 803 32.50 9.41 56.34
C ASP A 803 31.86 10.39 57.34
N SER A 804 32.65 11.03 58.19
CA SER A 804 32.16 11.97 59.21
C SER A 804 31.48 13.23 58.65
N ASN A 805 31.57 13.50 57.34
CA ASN A 805 31.02 14.68 56.67
C ASN A 805 29.78 14.39 55.81
N TRP A 806 29.19 13.20 55.90
CA TRP A 806 28.04 12.78 55.07
C TRP A 806 26.85 13.76 55.09
N LEU A 807 26.64 14.49 56.20
CA LEU A 807 25.59 15.51 56.35
C LEU A 807 25.69 16.69 55.37
N LYS A 808 26.82 16.88 54.67
CA LYS A 808 26.93 17.90 53.61
C LYS A 808 26.10 17.55 52.37
N ARG A 809 25.92 16.26 52.11
CA ARG A 809 25.27 15.72 50.90
C ARG A 809 23.90 15.11 51.16
N TRP A 810 23.55 14.92 52.44
CA TRP A 810 22.37 14.16 52.85
C TRP A 810 21.65 14.86 53.98
N THR A 811 20.33 14.90 53.89
CA THR A 811 19.46 15.36 54.97
C THR A 811 18.82 14.15 55.65
N PRO A 812 19.11 13.89 56.94
CA PRO A 812 18.50 12.79 57.67
C PRO A 812 17.13 13.12 58.23
N PHE A 813 16.32 12.09 58.41
CA PHE A 813 15.02 12.17 59.07
C PHE A 813 14.70 10.89 59.86
N GLY A 814 13.71 11.00 60.75
CA GLY A 814 13.17 9.89 61.55
C GLY A 814 13.63 9.88 63.00
N ASP A 815 12.84 9.23 63.85
CA ASP A 815 13.13 9.02 65.27
C ASP A 815 13.15 7.52 65.59
N PRO A 816 14.31 6.95 66.01
CA PRO A 816 15.60 7.60 66.10
C PRO A 816 16.25 7.90 64.74
N ARG A 817 17.05 8.96 64.70
CA ARG A 817 17.78 9.37 63.49
C ARG A 817 18.73 8.29 63.00
N PRO A 818 18.98 8.22 61.68
CA PRO A 818 19.92 7.27 61.10
C PRO A 818 21.33 7.49 61.67
N LYS A 819 22.08 6.40 61.81
CA LYS A 819 23.43 6.38 62.40
C LYS A 819 24.42 5.78 61.45
N ILE A 820 25.69 6.18 61.57
CA ILE A 820 26.78 5.48 60.88
C ILE A 820 27.31 4.40 61.81
N MET A 821 27.44 3.18 61.30
CA MET A 821 28.06 2.06 62.00
C MET A 821 29.26 1.53 61.21
N GLN A 822 30.19 0.87 61.90
CA GLN A 822 31.29 0.17 61.26
C GLN A 822 30.88 -1.26 60.91
N THR A 823 31.08 -1.64 59.64
CA THR A 823 30.78 -2.97 59.13
C THR A 823 31.97 -3.58 58.41
N ALA A 824 31.83 -4.82 57.93
CA ALA A 824 32.83 -5.47 57.09
C ALA A 824 33.15 -4.72 55.77
N ARG A 825 32.30 -3.77 55.35
CA ARG A 825 32.49 -2.90 54.18
C ARG A 825 32.94 -1.48 54.54
N GLY A 826 33.27 -1.23 55.81
CA GLY A 826 33.64 0.09 56.33
C GLY A 826 32.45 0.84 56.95
N PRO A 827 32.51 2.18 57.04
CA PRO A 827 31.40 2.99 57.52
C PRO A 827 30.15 2.76 56.67
N SER A 828 29.00 2.60 57.31
CA SER A 828 27.75 2.30 56.63
C SER A 828 26.55 2.93 57.35
N LEU A 829 25.56 3.39 56.58
CA LEU A 829 24.34 3.99 57.11
C LEU A 829 23.40 2.91 57.63
N LEU A 830 22.98 3.06 58.88
CA LEU A 830 21.85 2.36 59.48
C LEU A 830 20.65 3.30 59.52
N PRO A 831 19.63 3.10 58.68
CA PRO A 831 18.29 3.61 58.91
C PRO A 831 17.77 3.05 60.25
N ASN A 832 17.76 3.89 61.28
CA ASN A 832 17.68 3.46 62.68
C ASN A 832 16.27 3.68 63.25
N GLY A 833 15.23 3.29 62.52
CA GLY A 833 13.83 3.41 62.97
C GLY A 833 13.51 2.44 64.12
N ASP A 834 12.53 2.79 64.95
CA ASP A 834 12.10 2.01 66.12
C ASP A 834 10.91 1.07 65.85
N GLY A 835 10.32 1.14 64.67
CA GLY A 835 9.16 0.36 64.23
C GLY A 835 7.85 1.13 64.26
N SER A 836 7.81 2.29 64.92
CA SER A 836 6.70 3.23 64.88
C SER A 836 6.90 4.30 63.80
N TYR A 837 8.15 4.69 63.55
CA TYR A 837 8.50 5.75 62.61
C TYR A 837 9.51 5.31 61.54
N GLN A 838 9.46 5.95 60.36
CA GLN A 838 10.42 5.74 59.27
C GLN A 838 11.71 6.53 59.53
N SER A 839 12.87 5.91 59.23
CA SER A 839 14.18 6.55 59.35
C SER A 839 14.93 6.46 58.03
N GLY A 840 15.64 7.52 57.65
CA GLY A 840 16.27 7.56 56.33
C GLY A 840 16.98 8.86 56.01
N VAL A 841 17.43 8.96 54.77
CA VAL A 841 18.13 10.13 54.23
C VAL A 841 17.67 10.44 52.80
N TYR A 842 17.68 11.70 52.43
CA TYR A 842 17.57 12.13 51.03
C TYR A 842 18.75 13.00 50.62
N SER A 843 19.12 12.96 49.33
CA SER A 843 20.26 13.74 48.84
C SER A 843 19.91 15.23 48.77
N SER A 844 20.88 16.09 49.10
CA SER A 844 20.82 17.52 48.79
C SER A 844 21.25 17.82 47.34
N VAL A 845 21.83 16.83 46.65
CA VAL A 845 22.30 16.89 45.27
C VAL A 845 21.23 16.35 44.31
N VAL A 846 21.04 17.04 43.19
CA VAL A 846 20.18 16.64 42.08
C VAL A 846 21.00 15.95 41.00
N ILE A 847 20.55 14.79 40.54
CA ILE A 847 21.18 14.03 39.46
C ILE A 847 20.46 14.35 38.15
N PRO A 848 21.16 14.85 37.11
CA PRO A 848 20.59 15.00 35.78
C PRO A 848 20.11 13.64 35.25
N SER A 849 18.85 13.55 34.82
CA SER A 849 18.21 12.29 34.43
C SER A 849 17.74 12.24 32.99
N ALA A 850 17.89 13.33 32.22
CA ALA A 850 17.44 13.41 30.82
C ALA A 850 18.06 12.34 29.91
N SER A 851 19.30 11.92 30.21
CA SER A 851 20.00 10.82 29.53
C SER A 851 19.97 9.51 30.33
N GLY A 852 19.04 9.37 31.28
CA GLY A 852 19.04 8.33 32.31
C GLY A 852 19.79 8.75 33.58
N ALA A 853 19.59 8.00 34.66
CA ALA A 853 20.29 8.17 35.93
C ALA A 853 20.36 6.83 36.68
N GLY A 854 21.36 6.62 37.52
CA GLY A 854 21.49 5.37 38.26
C GLY A 854 22.11 5.52 39.64
N LEU A 855 21.89 4.49 40.45
CA LEU A 855 22.41 4.30 41.81
C LEU A 855 22.91 2.87 41.94
N GLU A 856 24.11 2.68 42.48
CA GLU A 856 24.63 1.38 42.90
C GLU A 856 25.07 1.46 44.34
N ALA A 857 24.52 0.60 45.20
CA ALA A 857 24.80 0.58 46.63
C ALA A 857 25.09 -0.83 47.12
N TRP A 858 26.01 -0.96 48.07
CA TRP A 858 26.18 -2.17 48.86
C TRP A 858 25.09 -2.25 49.91
N LEU A 859 24.34 -3.34 49.98
CA LEU A 859 23.28 -3.57 50.95
C LEU A 859 23.50 -4.87 51.72
N SER A 860 23.20 -4.86 53.02
CA SER A 860 23.08 -6.05 53.86
C SER A 860 21.84 -5.90 54.74
N MET A 861 20.95 -6.88 54.69
CA MET A 861 19.64 -6.77 55.32
C MET A 861 19.14 -8.09 55.93
N PRO A 862 19.68 -8.52 57.08
CA PRO A 862 19.12 -9.63 57.85
C PRO A 862 17.67 -9.35 58.24
N VAL A 863 16.72 -10.11 57.68
CA VAL A 863 15.30 -10.00 58.01
C VAL A 863 15.01 -10.73 59.31
N THR A 864 14.93 -9.97 60.40
CA THR A 864 14.69 -10.47 61.76
C THR A 864 13.22 -10.48 62.16
N ARG A 865 12.38 -9.72 61.44
CA ARG A 865 10.93 -9.65 61.63
C ARG A 865 10.24 -9.73 60.27
N LEU A 866 9.09 -10.38 60.24
CA LEU A 866 8.30 -10.56 59.01
C LEU A 866 7.36 -9.38 58.71
N GLN A 867 7.24 -8.43 59.63
CA GLN A 867 6.39 -7.24 59.50
C GLN A 867 7.18 -6.01 59.91
N TRP A 868 6.87 -4.86 59.29
CA TRP A 868 7.47 -3.56 59.60
C TRP A 868 8.99 -3.50 59.46
N GLN A 869 9.58 -4.38 58.63
CA GLN A 869 10.99 -4.35 58.27
C GLN A 869 11.14 -4.34 56.74
N SER A 870 11.56 -3.21 56.16
CA SER A 870 11.83 -3.06 54.73
C SER A 870 12.84 -1.96 54.44
N LEU A 871 13.58 -2.13 53.35
CA LEU A 871 14.44 -1.11 52.75
C LEU A 871 13.83 -0.62 51.45
N SER A 872 13.97 0.66 51.17
CA SER A 872 13.70 1.24 49.86
C SER A 872 14.85 2.14 49.40
N LEU A 873 15.35 1.88 48.19
CA LEU A 873 16.23 2.76 47.44
C LEU A 873 15.41 3.39 46.32
N ALA A 874 15.41 4.71 46.20
CA ALA A 874 14.58 5.39 45.23
C ALA A 874 15.33 6.52 44.50
N LEU A 875 15.12 6.59 43.19
CA LEU A 875 15.33 7.76 42.36
C LEU A 875 13.98 8.47 42.25
N GLY A 876 13.81 9.56 42.97
CA GLY A 876 12.54 10.25 43.10
C GLY A 876 12.60 11.69 42.61
N ARG A 877 11.45 12.21 42.17
CA ARG A 877 11.28 13.66 42.06
C ARG A 877 11.02 14.21 43.46
N ALA A 878 11.82 15.19 43.89
CA ALA A 878 11.54 15.84 45.16
C ALA A 878 10.21 16.59 45.10
N PRO A 879 9.47 16.65 46.22
CA PRO A 879 8.48 17.72 46.42
C PRO A 879 9.14 19.09 46.22
N THR A 880 8.35 20.13 46.00
CA THR A 880 8.90 21.50 45.97
C THR A 880 9.71 21.78 47.24
N LEU A 881 10.76 22.60 47.15
CA LEU A 881 11.58 23.00 48.31
C LEU A 881 10.72 23.49 49.49
N ALA A 882 9.58 24.12 49.20
CA ALA A 882 8.61 24.57 50.20
C ALA A 882 7.88 23.42 50.92
N THR A 883 7.63 22.29 50.25
CA THR A 883 7.06 21.09 50.88
C THR A 883 8.09 20.37 51.74
N LEU A 884 9.32 20.22 51.25
CA LEU A 884 10.41 19.63 52.04
C LEU A 884 10.69 20.44 53.31
N ARG A 885 10.68 21.78 53.24
CA ARG A 885 10.90 22.64 54.43
C ARG A 885 9.78 22.58 55.47
N ARG A 886 8.55 22.25 55.07
CA ARG A 886 7.37 22.17 55.96
C ARG A 886 7.19 20.79 56.58
N TRP A 887 7.92 19.79 56.10
CA TRP A 887 7.86 18.44 56.63
C TRP A 887 8.62 18.31 57.95
N ASP A 888 8.02 17.59 58.90
CA ASP A 888 8.68 17.22 60.14
C ASP A 888 9.70 16.09 59.90
N HIS A 889 10.97 16.50 59.79
CA HIS A 889 12.09 15.58 59.68
C HIS A 889 12.41 14.83 60.99
N THR A 890 11.75 15.17 62.10
CA THR A 890 12.00 14.57 63.41
C THR A 890 11.34 13.21 63.51
N SER A 891 10.00 13.14 63.39
CA SER A 891 9.29 11.87 63.41
C SER A 891 9.47 11.08 62.11
N GLY A 892 9.69 11.76 60.97
CA GLY A 892 9.68 11.07 59.67
C GLY A 892 8.29 10.53 59.30
N ASP A 893 7.26 10.83 60.08
CA ASP A 893 5.89 10.42 59.82
C ASP A 893 5.32 11.18 58.62
N GLY A 894 4.53 10.49 57.79
CA GLY A 894 3.98 11.08 56.58
C GLY A 894 5.03 11.59 55.59
N VAL A 895 6.19 10.90 55.48
CA VAL A 895 7.25 11.19 54.50
C VAL A 895 6.60 11.66 53.20
N PRO A 896 6.90 12.89 52.72
CA PRO A 896 6.30 13.39 51.50
C PRO A 896 6.46 12.34 50.41
N ALA A 897 5.37 12.04 49.71
CA ALA A 897 5.41 11.08 48.62
C ALA A 897 6.38 11.61 47.56
N PHE A 898 7.66 11.23 47.67
CA PHE A 898 8.60 11.34 46.59
C PHE A 898 7.95 10.57 45.46
N PHE A 899 7.66 11.26 44.36
CA PHE A 899 7.13 10.60 43.17
C PHE A 899 8.28 9.77 42.62
N ALA A 900 8.38 8.56 43.14
CA ALA A 900 9.50 7.69 42.94
C ALA A 900 9.43 7.21 41.50
N VAL A 901 10.40 7.68 40.71
CA VAL A 901 10.44 7.43 39.27
C VAL A 901 10.98 6.02 39.03
N CYS A 902 11.90 5.59 39.89
CA CYS A 902 12.48 4.27 39.88
C CYS A 902 12.81 3.87 41.33
N THR A 903 12.35 2.71 41.79
CA THR A 903 12.53 2.23 43.16
C THR A 903 12.91 0.77 43.23
N PHE A 904 13.72 0.43 44.21
CA PHE A 904 13.96 -0.94 44.63
C PHE A 904 13.59 -1.07 46.10
N SER A 905 12.79 -2.08 46.46
CA SER A 905 12.46 -2.38 47.85
C SER A 905 12.71 -3.85 48.19
N PHE A 906 13.11 -4.11 49.42
CA PHE A 906 13.25 -5.47 49.94
C PHE A 906 12.93 -5.49 51.45
N PRO A 907 12.12 -6.42 51.96
CA PRO A 907 11.34 -7.41 51.22
C PRO A 907 10.26 -6.71 50.37
N GLY A 908 9.84 -7.35 49.29
CA GLY A 908 8.86 -6.82 48.35
C GLY A 908 7.42 -6.79 48.89
N ASP A 909 7.17 -7.48 50.01
CA ASP A 909 5.89 -7.55 50.72
C ASP A 909 6.15 -7.93 52.19
N GLU A 910 5.13 -7.99 53.02
CA GLU A 910 5.22 -8.49 54.40
C GLU A 910 4.93 -10.00 54.51
N GLY A 911 5.39 -10.61 55.59
CA GLY A 911 5.13 -12.01 55.92
C GLY A 911 6.15 -13.01 55.38
N GLY A 912 6.02 -14.27 55.79
CA GLY A 912 6.97 -15.34 55.44
C GLY A 912 6.98 -15.73 53.95
N ARG A 913 6.04 -15.22 53.14
CA ARG A 913 6.01 -15.44 51.68
C ARG A 913 6.88 -14.44 50.92
N ALA A 914 7.29 -13.34 51.54
CA ALA A 914 8.09 -12.29 50.92
C ALA A 914 9.60 -12.51 51.03
N ARG A 915 10.05 -13.64 51.60
CA ARG A 915 11.48 -13.89 51.93
C ARG A 915 12.40 -13.87 50.72
N ASN A 916 11.87 -14.20 49.55
CA ASN A 916 12.58 -14.28 48.29
C ASN A 916 11.98 -13.33 47.25
N LEU A 917 11.29 -12.27 47.69
CA LEU A 917 10.67 -11.28 46.81
C LEU A 917 11.27 -9.90 47.07
N ALA A 918 11.69 -9.21 46.01
CA ALA A 918 12.03 -7.79 46.01
C ALA A 918 11.02 -7.02 45.16
N GLY A 919 10.75 -5.77 45.51
CA GLY A 919 9.96 -4.85 44.71
C GLY A 919 10.85 -4.03 43.77
N LEU A 920 10.43 -3.87 42.52
CA LEU A 920 10.97 -2.88 41.60
C LEU A 920 9.82 -2.01 41.07
N GLY A 921 9.85 -0.73 41.38
CA GLY A 921 8.78 0.21 41.07
C GLY A 921 9.19 1.28 40.08
N SER A 922 8.21 1.70 39.29
CA SER A 922 8.22 2.90 38.44
C SER A 922 6.90 3.63 38.63
N ARG A 923 6.73 4.79 37.99
CA ARG A 923 5.47 5.56 38.09
C ARG A 923 4.21 4.78 37.71
N GLN A 924 4.34 3.85 36.76
CA GLN A 924 3.20 3.15 36.15
C GLN A 924 3.13 1.67 36.54
N THR A 925 4.20 1.10 37.08
CA THR A 925 4.30 -0.35 37.27
C THR A 925 5.13 -0.67 38.50
N ASN A 926 4.63 -1.57 39.34
CA ASN A 926 5.36 -2.20 40.44
C ASN A 926 5.49 -3.70 40.14
N LEU A 927 6.71 -4.22 40.15
CA LEU A 927 7.03 -5.62 39.92
C LEU A 927 7.48 -6.28 41.22
N ALA A 928 6.94 -7.47 41.51
CA ALA A 928 7.50 -8.37 42.50
C ALA A 928 8.46 -9.35 41.80
N ILE A 929 9.72 -9.37 42.24
CA ILE A 929 10.82 -10.08 41.59
C ILE A 929 11.36 -11.14 42.53
N SER A 930 11.53 -12.36 42.05
CA SER A 930 12.18 -13.40 42.83
C SER A 930 13.68 -13.14 42.96
N VAL A 931 14.19 -13.14 44.19
CA VAL A 931 15.59 -12.92 44.53
C VAL A 931 16.12 -14.05 45.43
N ASP A 932 17.44 -14.21 45.48
CA ASP A 932 18.10 -15.22 46.30
C ASP A 932 17.84 -14.99 47.81
N THR A 933 17.74 -16.07 48.59
CA THR A 933 17.47 -16.00 50.03
C THR A 933 18.67 -15.49 50.85
N SER A 934 19.87 -15.39 50.26
CA SER A 934 21.04 -14.71 50.85
C SER A 934 20.75 -13.26 51.24
N LEU A 935 19.95 -12.52 50.45
CA LEU A 935 19.47 -11.18 50.79
C LEU A 935 18.66 -11.16 52.09
N TYR A 936 17.85 -12.20 52.33
CA TYR A 936 17.06 -12.35 53.54
C TYR A 936 17.94 -12.66 54.77
N ASN A 937 19.03 -13.40 54.57
CA ASN A 937 19.94 -13.82 55.63
C ASN A 937 20.95 -12.73 56.05
N GLY A 938 21.07 -11.65 55.26
CA GLY A 938 21.92 -10.51 55.57
C GLY A 938 23.30 -10.52 54.91
N ASP A 939 23.50 -11.33 53.86
CA ASP A 939 24.71 -11.27 53.05
C ASP A 939 24.83 -9.92 52.33
N TRP A 940 26.06 -9.54 51.95
CA TRP A 940 26.32 -8.28 51.26
C TRP A 940 26.13 -8.43 49.76
N HIS A 941 25.22 -7.64 49.21
CA HIS A 941 24.93 -7.59 47.77
C HIS A 941 25.08 -6.19 47.23
N ARG A 942 25.46 -6.09 45.95
CA ARG A 942 25.52 -4.83 45.22
C ARG A 942 24.25 -4.65 44.40
N ILE A 943 23.40 -3.73 44.83
CA ILE A 943 22.13 -3.45 44.18
C ILE A 943 22.30 -2.26 43.25
N ARG A 944 22.00 -2.46 41.97
CA ARG A 944 21.98 -1.40 40.96
C ARG A 944 20.53 -1.08 40.59
N LEU A 945 20.20 0.19 40.67
CA LEU A 945 18.95 0.78 40.21
C LEU A 945 19.28 1.76 39.07
N GLN A 946 18.67 1.57 37.90
CA GLN A 946 18.96 2.35 36.69
C GLN A 946 17.64 2.85 36.09
N LEU A 947 17.46 4.17 36.10
CA LEU A 947 16.45 4.86 35.28
C LEU A 947 17.00 5.01 33.85
N LEU A 948 16.30 4.44 32.89
CA LEU A 948 16.64 4.48 31.47
C LEU A 948 16.17 5.80 30.82
N PRO A 949 16.79 6.24 29.70
CA PRO A 949 16.39 7.47 29.01
C PRO A 949 14.93 7.45 28.51
N ASP A 950 14.37 6.27 28.28
CA ASP A 950 12.99 6.08 27.86
C ASP A 950 11.97 6.10 29.01
N GLY A 951 12.43 6.16 30.27
CA GLY A 951 11.58 6.23 31.46
C GLY A 951 11.47 4.94 32.27
N ARG A 952 11.90 3.80 31.71
CA ARG A 952 11.81 2.51 32.39
C ARG A 952 12.81 2.42 33.55
N CYS A 953 12.44 1.69 34.58
CA CYS A 953 13.28 1.42 35.74
C CYS A 953 13.84 0.01 35.65
N ALA A 954 15.16 -0.14 35.78
CA ALA A 954 15.86 -1.42 35.71
C ALA A 954 16.58 -1.72 37.03
N GLY A 955 16.50 -2.97 37.49
CA GLY A 955 17.12 -3.44 38.72
C GLY A 955 18.09 -4.59 38.47
N ALA A 956 19.27 -4.57 39.09
CA ALA A 956 20.25 -5.65 39.03
C ALA A 956 20.90 -5.91 40.40
N ILE A 957 21.33 -7.16 40.61
CA ILE A 957 22.03 -7.59 41.82
C ILE A 957 23.35 -8.25 41.42
N ASP A 958 24.45 -7.78 42.00
CA ASP A 958 25.80 -8.28 41.75
C ASP A 958 26.19 -8.32 40.27
N GLY A 959 25.70 -7.34 39.50
CA GLY A 959 25.92 -7.24 38.05
C GLY A 959 25.00 -8.14 37.21
N ARG A 960 24.12 -8.94 37.82
CA ARG A 960 23.11 -9.74 37.12
C ARG A 960 21.81 -8.94 36.99
N PRO A 961 21.28 -8.76 35.77
CA PRO A 961 20.01 -8.07 35.56
C PRO A 961 18.86 -8.88 36.17
N LEU A 962 17.93 -8.21 36.86
CA LEU A 962 16.75 -8.85 37.47
C LEU A 962 15.47 -8.59 36.67
N ALA A 963 15.12 -7.32 36.47
CA ALA A 963 13.91 -6.91 35.75
C ALA A 963 14.04 -5.48 35.22
N VAL A 964 13.20 -5.16 34.23
CA VAL A 964 12.94 -3.82 33.73
C VAL A 964 11.44 -3.58 33.80
N THR A 965 11.00 -2.46 34.37
CA THR A 965 9.58 -2.11 34.47
C THR A 965 8.98 -1.81 33.11
N GLN A 966 7.66 -1.98 32.99
CA GLN A 966 6.88 -1.46 31.87
C GLN A 966 6.60 0.04 32.08
N GLY A 967 6.39 0.78 30.99
CA GLY A 967 6.02 2.21 31.03
C GLY A 967 7.06 3.15 30.42
N ASN A 968 6.60 4.30 29.92
CA ASN A 968 7.38 5.20 29.04
C ASN A 968 7.34 6.67 29.45
N ASP A 969 7.17 6.96 30.74
CA ASP A 969 7.19 8.35 31.18
C ASP A 969 8.61 8.90 31.08
N PRO A 970 8.87 10.00 30.35
CA PRO A 970 10.22 10.51 30.22
C PRO A 970 10.78 10.87 31.61
N PRO A 971 12.10 10.68 31.81
CA PRO A 971 12.76 11.11 33.04
C PRO A 971 12.46 12.59 33.35
N PRO A 972 12.35 12.98 34.63
CA PRO A 972 12.08 14.37 34.99
C PRO A 972 13.14 15.32 34.43
N ALA A 973 12.73 16.37 33.71
CA ALA A 973 13.66 17.33 33.12
C ALA A 973 14.47 18.11 34.20
N ASP A 974 13.92 18.24 35.40
CA ASP A 974 14.54 18.84 36.58
C ASP A 974 15.51 17.92 37.33
N GLY A 975 15.71 16.69 36.86
CA GLY A 975 16.58 15.70 37.51
C GLY A 975 15.89 14.87 38.60
N VAL A 976 16.65 14.00 39.25
CA VAL A 976 16.17 13.11 40.32
C VAL A 976 17.02 13.23 41.58
N PHE A 977 16.39 13.00 42.73
CA PHE A 977 17.02 12.92 44.03
C PHE A 977 17.15 11.47 44.47
N LEU A 978 18.14 11.19 45.30
CA LEU A 978 18.28 9.91 45.98
C LEU A 978 17.46 9.94 47.26
N HIS A 979 16.66 8.91 47.47
CA HIS A 979 15.87 8.74 48.69
C HIS A 979 16.09 7.32 49.22
N LEU A 980 16.67 7.22 50.42
CA LEU A 980 17.03 5.97 51.07
C LEU A 980 16.25 5.86 52.36
N VAL A 981 15.34 4.90 52.44
CA VAL A 981 14.43 4.74 53.58
C VAL A 981 14.51 3.33 54.12
N GLY A 982 14.65 3.20 55.43
CA GLY A 982 14.43 1.95 56.13
C GLY A 982 13.20 2.05 57.02
N HIS A 983 12.28 1.10 56.87
CA HIS A 983 11.38 0.72 57.93
C HIS A 983 12.07 -0.39 58.71
N SER A 984 12.25 -0.20 60.01
CA SER A 984 12.86 -1.22 60.85
C SER A 984 11.97 -1.45 62.04
N ALA A 985 11.64 -2.70 62.32
CA ALA A 985 11.20 -3.11 63.63
C ALA A 985 12.34 -2.85 64.65
N PHE A 986 11.99 -2.63 65.91
CA PHE A 986 12.93 -2.44 67.02
C PHE A 986 14.09 -3.48 66.96
N ASN A 987 15.34 -2.99 66.87
CA ASN A 987 16.61 -3.75 66.71
C ASN A 987 16.91 -4.40 65.33
N GLY A 988 16.19 -4.06 64.28
CA GLY A 988 16.56 -4.47 62.92
C GLY A 988 17.94 -3.92 62.50
N ARG A 989 18.71 -4.73 61.75
CA ARG A 989 20.05 -4.37 61.25
C ARG A 989 20.04 -4.26 59.74
N LEU A 990 19.38 -3.24 59.22
CA LEU A 990 19.38 -2.92 57.80
C LEU A 990 20.50 -1.92 57.53
N VAL A 991 21.44 -2.26 56.65
CA VAL A 991 22.64 -1.42 56.48
C VAL A 991 22.92 -1.13 55.01
N ILE A 992 23.14 0.16 54.72
CA ILE A 992 23.53 0.68 53.41
C ILE A 992 25.01 1.03 53.47
N GLY A 993 25.84 0.25 52.78
CA GLY A 993 27.28 0.49 52.64
C GLY A 993 27.60 1.58 51.61
N PRO A 994 28.85 1.63 51.12
CA PRO A 994 29.26 2.61 50.11
C PRO A 994 28.36 2.57 48.86
N LEU A 995 28.11 3.74 48.29
CA LEU A 995 27.28 3.88 47.09
C LEU A 995 27.85 4.89 46.09
N GLU A 996 27.46 4.72 44.84
CA GLU A 996 27.71 5.66 43.74
C GLU A 996 26.40 5.96 43.02
N ALA A 997 26.21 7.23 42.65
CA ALA A 997 25.12 7.62 41.78
C ALA A 997 25.64 8.47 40.61
N TRP A 998 25.03 8.31 39.44
CA TRP A 998 25.50 8.87 38.18
C TRP A 998 24.34 9.38 37.30
N SER A 999 24.65 10.32 36.42
CA SER A 999 23.82 10.64 35.26
C SER A 999 24.21 9.73 34.08
N GLY A 1000 23.27 9.47 33.18
CA GLY A 1000 23.48 8.57 32.05
C GLY A 1000 23.15 7.10 32.35
N VAL A 1001 23.49 6.23 31.41
CA VAL A 1001 23.37 4.77 31.54
C VAL A 1001 24.76 4.20 31.75
N ARG A 1002 24.94 3.42 32.81
CA ARG A 1002 26.23 2.82 33.14
C ARG A 1002 26.30 1.38 32.65
N GLY A 1003 27.35 1.08 31.90
CA GLY A 1003 27.62 -0.28 31.42
C GLY A 1003 27.98 -1.27 32.53
N GLY A 1004 28.24 -2.51 32.13
CA GLY A 1004 28.57 -3.62 33.04
C GLY A 1004 27.36 -4.40 33.56
N VAL A 1005 26.16 -4.09 33.08
CA VAL A 1005 24.97 -4.95 33.19
C VAL A 1005 24.33 -5.05 31.81
N ASP A 1006 24.15 -6.28 31.32
CA ASP A 1006 23.52 -6.55 30.04
C ASP A 1006 22.01 -6.72 30.23
N TRP A 1007 21.28 -5.63 30.04
CA TRP A 1007 19.83 -5.60 30.23
C TRP A 1007 19.06 -6.33 29.12
N THR A 1008 19.69 -6.60 27.97
CA THR A 1008 19.04 -7.25 26.83
C THR A 1008 18.64 -8.70 27.10
N LYS A 1009 19.29 -9.35 28.08
CA LYS A 1009 18.98 -10.72 28.52
C LYS A 1009 17.61 -10.89 29.14
N LEU A 1010 16.95 -9.80 29.54
CA LEU A 1010 15.62 -9.85 30.15
C LEU A 1010 14.47 -9.86 29.11
N ASP A 1011 14.78 -9.68 27.82
CA ASP A 1011 13.78 -9.51 26.76
C ASP A 1011 13.45 -10.80 25.96
N THR A 1012 13.96 -11.96 26.36
CA THR A 1012 13.51 -13.26 25.82
C THR A 1012 12.19 -13.68 26.47
N GLU A 1013 11.21 -14.10 25.67
CA GLU A 1013 9.78 -14.38 25.91
C GLU A 1013 9.36 -15.18 27.17
N ALA A 1014 10.29 -15.59 28.05
CA ALA A 1014 10.01 -16.38 29.23
C ALA A 1014 9.57 -15.57 30.49
N ALA A 1015 9.75 -14.25 30.52
CA ALA A 1015 9.51 -13.45 31.73
C ALA A 1015 8.10 -12.82 31.86
N GLN A 1016 7.24 -12.94 30.85
CA GLN A 1016 5.95 -12.22 30.77
C GLN A 1016 4.69 -13.09 30.87
N LYS A 1017 4.78 -14.34 31.35
CA LYS A 1017 3.57 -14.96 31.93
C LYS A 1017 3.38 -14.39 33.33
N PRO A 1018 2.25 -13.73 33.66
CA PRO A 1018 1.85 -13.67 35.05
C PRO A 1018 1.69 -15.12 35.50
N ARG A 1019 2.63 -15.61 36.31
CA ARG A 1019 2.38 -16.84 37.07
C ARG A 1019 1.24 -16.47 38.01
N ARG A 1020 0.06 -17.03 37.72
CA ARG A 1020 -1.15 -16.93 38.53
C ARG A 1020 -0.85 -17.20 40.00
#